data_AF-A0AAN6S059-F1
#
_entry.id   AF-A0AAN6S059-F1
#
_cell.length_a   1.000
_cell.length_b   1.000
_cell.length_c   1.000
_cell.angle_alpha   90.00
_cell.angle_beta   90.00
_cell.angle_gamma   90.00
#
_symmetry.space_group_name_H-M   'P 1'
#
loop_
_entity.id
_entity.type
_entity.pdbx_description
1 polymer ?
#
loop_
_entity_poly.entity_id
_entity_poly.type
_entity_poly.pdbx_seq_one_letter_code
_entity_poly.pdbx_strand_id
1 'polypeptide(L)'
;MLRWAKTTPRRAALPLTTNTTISAAPPIAALHSLHRRAVPGVPTVTGTGEDAVGADLGFSKGRWLSNWGTSHPPPPPQSVASPGRGVGFYPSKFPIKGGKASATAAAAAAGTQTTNLSPRRQGHNICGAAPAGNNFKRTLSTTTPTNATSLVFPPDPRMYTASFAFFEALWDAGVTHCFVNLGSDHPSIIEAMVKGTREKKGQFPRIITCPNEMVAMSMADGYARLTNKPQCVIVHVDVGTQGLGAAVHNASSGRAPVLVFAGLSPFTQEGEMRGSRTEYIHWIQDVPDQKAIVAQYCRYAAELKTGANVKQMVNRALQFASSAPQGPVYLCGAREVMEEEIKPYSLRQEMWKPVELGGLPKSAVKDIAEALAGAEQPLLITGYAGRNHAIPAALVELANTVKGLRVLDTGGSEMCFPADHPAWLGLRFGNEESIRTADAILVLDCDVPWIMTQCKPRDDAKVYHIDVDPLKQMMPLFYIHSLARYRADALTSIEQLTALLRSDEGLKAKVTGEASEKRWSALEAEHKKRLETIASKAQPLEDGGFGTGHLCTKLKELCPKDTIWAIEAVTNTGFVHDNLQPTLEGSWINCGGGGLGWSGGGALGIKLASDYEAKLKGEKGKFVVQVVGDGTFLFSVPGSVYWIAKRYNIPVLTIVLNNKGWNAPRKSLLLVHPDGLGSTATNEEINISFDPVPDYSGIAKAAAGGDLFAARVDKAADLEGVLKKAIEAVQGGQTAVLDCKVALGC
;
A
#
# COMPACT_ATOMS: atom_id res chain seq x y z
N MET A 1 -19.16 53.21 -5.41
CA MET A 1 -19.72 54.21 -4.48
C MET A 1 -19.82 53.50 -3.12
N LEU A 2 -19.36 53.96 -1.95
CA LEU A 2 -18.62 55.13 -1.40
C LEU A 2 -17.90 54.59 -0.11
N ARG A 3 -16.75 55.01 0.45
CA ARG A 3 -15.92 56.25 0.51
C ARG A 3 -16.52 57.36 1.39
N TRP A 4 -15.82 57.97 2.36
CA TRP A 4 -14.38 57.94 2.72
C TRP A 4 -14.10 58.55 4.13
N ALA A 5 -12.82 58.49 4.58
CA ALA A 5 -12.14 59.50 5.45
C ALA A 5 -12.47 59.59 6.99
N LYS A 6 -11.57 60.04 7.90
CA LYS A 6 -10.12 60.40 7.83
C LYS A 6 -9.37 60.49 9.21
N THR A 7 -8.21 59.81 9.30
CA THR A 7 -6.84 60.26 9.74
C THR A 7 -6.51 61.08 11.02
N THR A 8 -5.69 60.44 11.90
CA THR A 8 -4.28 60.74 12.32
C THR A 8 -3.77 62.15 12.71
N PRO A 9 -2.83 62.20 13.70
CA PRO A 9 -1.40 62.57 13.45
C PRO A 9 -0.36 61.81 14.35
N ARG A 10 0.99 61.95 14.31
CA ARG A 10 2.06 62.18 13.27
C ARG A 10 3.50 62.03 13.89
N ARG A 11 4.38 61.15 13.34
CA ARG A 11 5.87 61.31 13.17
C ARG A 11 6.79 61.41 14.42
N ALA A 12 8.15 61.34 14.41
CA ALA A 12 9.27 60.91 13.51
C ALA A 12 10.57 60.74 14.38
N ALA A 13 11.52 59.80 14.22
CA ALA A 13 12.58 59.51 13.20
C ALA A 13 13.93 60.31 13.32
N LEU A 14 15.07 59.58 13.51
CA LEU A 14 16.49 59.65 12.96
C LEU A 14 17.19 61.02 12.66
N PRO A 15 18.52 61.15 12.33
CA PRO A 15 19.64 60.18 12.04
C PRO A 15 21.05 60.54 12.63
N LEU A 16 22.16 60.02 12.02
CA LEU A 16 23.61 60.40 12.05
C LEU A 16 24.49 59.81 13.21
N THR A 17 25.70 59.21 13.07
CA THR A 17 26.95 59.34 12.25
C THR A 17 27.86 60.52 12.65
N THR A 18 29.21 60.44 12.81
CA THR A 18 30.25 59.46 12.38
C THR A 18 31.60 59.66 13.13
N ASN A 19 32.51 58.65 13.14
CA ASN A 19 34.01 58.65 13.06
C ASN A 19 34.91 59.78 13.69
N THR A 20 36.16 59.58 14.16
CA THR A 20 37.06 58.42 14.43
C THR A 20 38.34 58.86 15.21
N THR A 21 38.93 57.95 16.01
CA THR A 21 40.37 57.88 16.45
C THR A 21 40.95 59.09 17.26
N ILE A 22 42.13 59.06 17.91
CA ILE A 22 43.34 58.20 17.90
C ILE A 22 43.90 57.98 19.33
N SER A 23 44.70 56.91 19.53
CA SER A 23 45.85 56.79 20.48
C SER A 23 45.69 56.00 21.80
N ALA A 24 45.97 54.70 21.74
CA ALA A 24 46.88 53.96 22.65
C ALA A 24 47.30 52.62 21.99
N ALA A 25 48.48 52.08 22.32
CA ALA A 25 49.14 51.00 21.56
C ALA A 25 50.30 50.34 22.36
N PRO A 26 50.83 49.15 21.99
CA PRO A 26 50.22 48.03 21.25
C PRO A 26 50.40 46.65 22.00
N PRO A 27 51.06 45.54 21.54
CA PRO A 27 50.70 44.17 21.96
C PRO A 27 51.88 43.41 22.66
N ILE A 28 52.07 42.11 22.36
CA ILE A 28 53.14 41.16 22.82
C ILE A 28 52.76 40.39 24.11
N ALA A 29 53.24 39.17 24.40
CA ALA A 29 53.16 37.86 23.69
C ALA A 29 54.10 36.83 24.36
N ALA A 30 53.70 35.55 24.32
CA ALA A 30 54.54 34.33 24.49
C ALA A 30 55.17 34.02 25.88
N LEU A 31 55.75 32.81 25.94
CA LEU A 31 56.49 32.14 27.04
C LEU A 31 55.61 31.61 28.21
N HIS A 32 55.65 30.33 28.59
CA HIS A 32 56.76 29.50 29.15
C HIS A 32 57.17 29.93 30.58
N SER A 33 57.44 29.02 31.55
CA SER A 33 57.32 27.54 31.57
C SER A 33 57.57 26.95 32.96
N LEU A 34 57.23 25.66 33.14
CA LEU A 34 57.96 24.57 33.85
C LEU A 34 58.96 24.92 34.98
N HIS A 35 59.00 24.10 36.03
CA HIS A 35 60.20 23.44 36.63
C HIS A 35 59.76 22.52 37.81
N ARG A 36 60.43 21.42 38.21
CA ARG A 36 61.59 20.60 37.75
C ARG A 36 61.48 19.21 38.48
N ARG A 37 62.27 18.14 38.28
CA ARG A 37 63.61 17.82 37.70
C ARG A 37 63.48 16.49 36.89
N ALA A 38 64.13 16.30 35.73
CA ALA A 38 65.54 15.86 35.47
C ALA A 38 65.77 14.33 35.70
N VAL A 39 66.63 13.57 34.99
CA VAL A 39 67.99 13.83 34.42
C VAL A 39 68.21 13.09 33.06
N PRO A 40 69.16 13.49 32.15
CA PRO A 40 69.26 13.00 30.75
C PRO A 40 70.56 12.24 30.36
N GLY A 41 70.71 11.84 29.08
CA GLY A 41 71.95 11.29 28.46
C GLY A 41 71.98 11.35 26.90
N VAL A 42 73.18 11.50 26.31
CA VAL A 42 73.51 11.86 24.88
C VAL A 42 75.02 11.51 24.64
N PRO A 43 75.58 11.12 23.45
CA PRO A 43 75.40 11.70 22.10
C PRO A 43 75.44 10.69 20.89
N THR A 44 76.10 11.07 19.77
CA THR A 44 76.26 10.41 18.44
C THR A 44 77.74 10.14 18.07
N VAL A 45 78.05 9.46 16.94
CA VAL A 45 79.09 9.83 15.90
C VAL A 45 79.23 8.74 14.76
N THR A 46 79.96 9.06 13.68
CA THR A 46 80.02 8.44 12.33
C THR A 46 81.26 7.57 11.99
N GLY A 47 81.17 6.70 10.98
CA GLY A 47 82.30 6.10 10.20
C GLY A 47 81.80 5.07 9.15
N THR A 48 81.91 5.29 7.83
CA THR A 48 83.04 5.01 6.90
C THR A 48 83.33 3.53 6.59
N GLY A 49 83.22 3.12 5.32
CA GLY A 49 83.64 1.82 4.77
C GLY A 49 83.17 1.64 3.31
N GLU A 50 84.04 1.16 2.42
CA GLU A 50 83.82 1.03 0.96
C GLU A 50 83.82 -0.44 0.50
N ASP A 51 83.73 -0.64 -0.83
CA ASP A 51 83.97 -1.88 -1.61
C ASP A 51 82.97 -3.06 -1.55
N ALA A 52 82.87 -3.93 -2.57
CA ALA A 52 82.98 -3.79 -4.04
C ALA A 52 82.58 -5.12 -4.75
N VAL A 53 82.35 -5.05 -6.07
CA VAL A 53 82.33 -6.16 -7.08
C VAL A 53 81.20 -7.22 -6.99
N GLY A 54 80.50 -7.44 -8.12
CA GLY A 54 79.64 -8.62 -8.34
C GLY A 54 78.71 -8.50 -9.56
N ALA A 55 79.03 -9.17 -10.66
CA ALA A 55 78.18 -9.33 -11.86
C ALA A 55 77.10 -10.43 -11.64
N ASP A 56 76.13 -10.72 -12.50
CA ASP A 56 76.09 -10.55 -13.97
C ASP A 56 74.64 -10.51 -14.56
N LEU A 57 74.55 -10.41 -15.89
CA LEU A 57 73.37 -10.24 -16.73
C LEU A 57 72.51 -11.53 -16.89
N GLY A 58 71.19 -11.39 -17.11
CA GLY A 58 70.30 -12.54 -17.34
C GLY A 58 68.95 -12.22 -18.01
N PHE A 59 68.87 -12.38 -19.34
CA PHE A 59 67.62 -12.29 -20.13
C PHE A 59 66.66 -13.47 -19.85
N SER A 60 65.34 -13.24 -19.95
CA SER A 60 64.50 -13.74 -21.08
C SER A 60 62.99 -13.86 -20.76
N LYS A 61 62.19 -14.29 -21.74
CA LYS A 61 60.72 -14.42 -21.70
C LYS A 61 60.29 -15.89 -21.74
N GLY A 62 59.30 -16.28 -20.93
CA GLY A 62 58.41 -17.43 -21.16
C GLY A 62 57.00 -17.07 -20.69
N ARG A 63 55.92 -17.14 -21.47
CA ARG A 63 55.41 -18.16 -22.41
C ARG A 63 55.03 -19.47 -21.71
N TRP A 64 53.78 -19.54 -21.26
CA TRP A 64 53.14 -20.79 -20.84
C TRP A 64 52.24 -21.36 -21.95
N LEU A 65 52.64 -22.50 -22.45
CA LEU A 65 51.86 -23.55 -23.11
C LEU A 65 52.22 -24.83 -22.32
N SER A 66 51.39 -25.85 -22.16
CA SER A 66 49.98 -26.07 -22.50
C SER A 66 49.56 -27.40 -21.87
N ASN A 67 48.26 -27.64 -21.64
CA ASN A 67 47.67 -28.95 -21.96
C ASN A 67 46.15 -28.88 -22.02
N TRP A 68 45.57 -29.68 -22.93
CA TRP A 68 44.13 -29.89 -23.07
C TRP A 68 43.79 -31.29 -22.58
N GLY A 69 42.70 -31.42 -21.80
CA GLY A 69 42.06 -32.70 -21.49
C GLY A 69 40.62 -32.66 -21.97
N THR A 70 40.24 -33.58 -22.87
CA THR A 70 38.92 -33.60 -23.50
C THR A 70 37.89 -34.37 -22.66
N SER A 71 36.68 -33.84 -22.58
CA SER A 71 35.47 -34.59 -22.17
C SER A 71 34.25 -34.04 -22.92
N HIS A 72 33.30 -34.92 -23.25
CA HIS A 72 32.17 -34.61 -24.13
C HIS A 72 30.90 -34.24 -23.35
N PRO A 73 30.05 -33.34 -23.87
CA PRO A 73 28.67 -33.16 -23.39
C PRO A 73 27.74 -34.28 -23.92
N PRO A 74 26.66 -34.61 -23.20
CA PRO A 74 25.68 -35.63 -23.61
C PRO A 74 24.72 -35.13 -24.72
N PRO A 75 24.09 -36.04 -25.49
CA PRO A 75 23.18 -35.69 -26.58
C PRO A 75 21.74 -35.38 -26.13
N PRO A 76 20.96 -34.62 -26.90
CA PRO A 76 19.53 -34.44 -26.69
C PRO A 76 18.70 -35.65 -27.16
N PRO A 77 17.53 -35.93 -26.55
CA PRO A 77 16.65 -37.03 -26.96
C PRO A 77 15.92 -36.73 -28.30
N GLN A 78 15.59 -37.78 -29.05
CA GLN A 78 14.94 -37.70 -30.36
C GLN A 78 13.41 -37.59 -30.27
N SER A 79 12.81 -37.00 -31.31
CA SER A 79 11.36 -36.91 -31.50
C SER A 79 10.77 -38.16 -32.15
N VAL A 80 9.50 -38.46 -31.83
CA VAL A 80 8.66 -39.45 -32.53
C VAL A 80 7.66 -38.71 -33.45
N ALA A 81 7.19 -39.38 -34.50
CA ALA A 81 6.68 -38.74 -35.73
C ALA A 81 5.22 -38.22 -35.72
N SER A 82 4.98 -37.27 -36.63
CA SER A 82 3.68 -36.74 -37.09
C SER A 82 2.88 -37.76 -37.93
N PRO A 83 1.59 -37.53 -38.30
CA PRO A 83 1.16 -36.47 -39.24
C PRO A 83 -0.20 -35.78 -38.89
N GLY A 84 -0.63 -34.68 -39.54
CA GLY A 84 0.02 -33.83 -40.55
C GLY A 84 -0.99 -33.03 -41.42
N ARG A 85 -0.47 -32.15 -42.30
CA ARG A 85 -1.18 -31.25 -43.27
C ARG A 85 -1.92 -30.05 -42.65
N GLY A 86 -1.93 -28.85 -43.24
CA GLY A 86 -1.16 -28.29 -44.38
C GLY A 86 -1.05 -26.76 -44.25
N VAL A 87 0.14 -26.16 -44.40
CA VAL A 87 0.77 -25.69 -45.66
C VAL A 87 0.12 -24.43 -46.26
N GLY A 88 0.85 -23.31 -46.19
CA GLY A 88 0.60 -22.04 -46.89
C GLY A 88 1.87 -21.18 -46.93
N PHE A 89 2.55 -21.14 -48.08
CA PHE A 89 3.76 -20.34 -48.36
C PHE A 89 3.37 -18.95 -48.93
N TYR A 90 4.22 -17.93 -49.17
CA TYR A 90 5.70 -17.75 -49.29
C TYR A 90 6.08 -16.29 -48.81
N PRO A 91 7.33 -15.75 -48.92
CA PRO A 91 7.83 -14.68 -48.05
C PRO A 91 8.48 -13.48 -48.79
N SER A 92 9.19 -12.57 -48.10
CA SER A 92 10.53 -12.10 -48.56
C SER A 92 11.34 -11.25 -47.55
N LYS A 93 12.60 -11.67 -47.37
CA LYS A 93 13.86 -10.88 -47.30
C LYS A 93 13.94 -9.54 -46.52
N PHE A 94 14.53 -9.59 -45.31
CA PHE A 94 15.91 -9.13 -44.96
C PHE A 94 16.61 -8.00 -45.78
N PRO A 95 17.63 -7.26 -45.22
CA PRO A 95 18.02 -7.08 -43.80
C PRO A 95 18.72 -5.74 -43.36
N ILE A 96 19.11 -5.67 -42.06
CA ILE A 96 20.35 -5.08 -41.49
C ILE A 96 20.48 -3.54 -41.24
N LYS A 97 21.09 -3.21 -40.06
CA LYS A 97 21.57 -1.91 -39.51
C LYS A 97 20.49 -0.84 -39.23
N GLY A 98 20.49 -0.13 -38.09
CA GLY A 98 21.29 -0.23 -36.85
C GLY A 98 22.09 1.04 -36.53
N GLY A 99 21.79 1.70 -35.40
CA GLY A 99 22.47 2.92 -34.96
C GLY A 99 21.89 3.51 -33.68
N LYS A 100 22.76 3.82 -32.72
CA LYS A 100 22.50 4.27 -31.34
C LYS A 100 21.63 5.53 -31.21
N ALA A 101 21.04 5.70 -30.04
CA ALA A 101 20.34 6.92 -29.62
C ALA A 101 21.24 7.95 -28.91
N SER A 102 20.84 9.22 -29.00
CA SER A 102 21.07 10.30 -28.04
C SER A 102 19.91 11.30 -28.18
N ALA A 103 19.07 11.60 -27.19
CA ALA A 103 19.34 12.14 -25.84
C ALA A 103 19.69 13.64 -25.85
N THR A 104 18.66 14.50 -25.86
CA THR A 104 18.53 15.88 -25.31
C THR A 104 17.15 16.40 -25.77
N ALA A 105 16.31 17.19 -25.07
CA ALA A 105 16.21 17.83 -23.75
C ALA A 105 15.92 19.35 -23.90
N ALA A 106 15.05 19.91 -23.03
CA ALA A 106 14.51 21.29 -23.05
C ALA A 106 13.63 21.62 -24.30
N ALA A 107 12.43 22.23 -24.21
CA ALA A 107 11.94 23.44 -23.52
C ALA A 107 12.37 24.75 -24.24
N ALA A 108 11.61 25.85 -24.26
CA ALA A 108 10.37 26.22 -23.55
C ALA A 108 9.54 27.26 -24.37
N ALA A 109 8.48 27.82 -23.77
CA ALA A 109 7.83 29.13 -24.07
C ALA A 109 7.31 29.38 -25.51
N ALA A 110 5.99 29.45 -25.75
CA ALA A 110 5.08 30.57 -25.43
C ALA A 110 5.24 31.82 -26.33
N GLY A 111 4.20 32.13 -27.12
CA GLY A 111 4.15 33.23 -28.08
C GLY A 111 2.72 33.61 -28.48
N THR A 112 2.22 34.66 -27.83
CA THR A 112 0.84 35.21 -27.85
C THR A 112 0.39 35.93 -29.13
N GLN A 113 -0.92 36.26 -29.20
CA GLN A 113 -1.61 37.26 -30.06
C GLN A 113 -1.88 36.82 -31.53
N THR A 114 -3.14 36.70 -32.01
CA THR A 114 -4.18 37.72 -32.36
C THR A 114 -3.75 38.68 -33.50
N THR A 115 -4.55 39.03 -34.52
CA THR A 115 -6.03 39.20 -34.60
C THR A 115 -6.64 38.89 -35.99
N ASN A 116 -7.97 38.69 -36.03
CA ASN A 116 -8.96 39.12 -37.04
C ASN A 116 -8.53 39.42 -38.50
N LEU A 117 -9.28 38.86 -39.46
CA LEU A 117 -10.32 39.62 -40.21
C LEU A 117 -11.17 38.72 -41.12
N SER A 118 -12.37 39.19 -41.48
CA SER A 118 -13.28 38.58 -42.46
C SER A 118 -13.80 39.65 -43.42
N PRO A 119 -14.26 39.25 -44.63
CA PRO A 119 -15.54 39.79 -45.07
C PRO A 119 -16.49 38.77 -45.74
N ARG A 120 -17.75 39.19 -45.92
CA ARG A 120 -18.82 38.52 -46.70
C ARG A 120 -18.70 38.92 -48.21
N ARG A 121 -19.55 38.58 -49.20
CA ARG A 121 -20.94 38.03 -49.29
C ARG A 121 -21.27 37.68 -50.77
N GLN A 122 -22.37 36.91 -51.03
CA GLN A 122 -23.14 36.80 -52.31
C GLN A 122 -22.42 36.19 -53.56
N GLY A 123 -23.09 35.63 -54.58
CA GLY A 123 -24.50 35.16 -54.71
C GLY A 123 -25.05 34.99 -56.15
N HIS A 124 -25.90 33.96 -56.38
CA HIS A 124 -26.84 33.69 -57.51
C HIS A 124 -26.39 33.11 -58.89
N ASN A 125 -26.96 31.92 -59.19
CA ASN A 125 -27.67 31.39 -60.39
C ASN A 125 -27.39 31.86 -61.83
N ILE A 126 -27.46 30.91 -62.80
CA ILE A 126 -28.51 30.80 -63.88
C ILE A 126 -28.36 29.47 -64.67
N CYS A 127 -29.38 29.08 -65.46
CA CYS A 127 -29.63 27.72 -65.99
C CYS A 127 -29.40 27.51 -67.51
N GLY A 128 -29.37 26.23 -67.92
CA GLY A 128 -29.67 25.72 -69.27
C GLY A 128 -29.10 24.31 -69.51
N ALA A 129 -29.51 23.46 -70.46
CA ALA A 129 -30.78 23.24 -71.19
C ALA A 129 -30.64 21.90 -71.95
N ALA A 130 -31.72 21.17 -72.28
CA ALA A 130 -31.69 19.87 -73.01
C ALA A 130 -32.40 19.98 -74.39
N PRO A 131 -32.34 18.97 -75.30
CA PRO A 131 -33.26 17.81 -75.22
C PRO A 131 -32.84 16.47 -75.92
N ALA A 132 -33.70 15.44 -75.75
CA ALA A 132 -33.92 14.23 -76.57
C ALA A 132 -32.82 13.13 -76.71
N GLY A 133 -33.14 11.82 -76.80
CA GLY A 133 -34.44 11.14 -76.58
C GLY A 133 -34.47 9.66 -77.03
N ASN A 134 -35.34 8.83 -76.40
CA ASN A 134 -35.67 7.41 -76.74
C ASN A 134 -34.55 6.35 -76.59
N ASN A 135 -34.79 5.07 -76.26
CA ASN A 135 -35.96 4.36 -75.70
C ASN A 135 -35.54 2.97 -75.17
N PHE A 136 -36.03 2.52 -74.00
CA PHE A 136 -36.74 1.23 -73.86
C PHE A 136 -37.38 1.05 -72.47
N LYS A 137 -38.33 0.11 -72.35
CA LYS A 137 -39.27 -0.02 -71.21
C LYS A 137 -38.83 -1.05 -70.16
N ARG A 138 -39.08 -0.76 -68.88
CA ARG A 138 -39.55 -1.77 -67.91
C ARG A 138 -40.46 -1.14 -66.86
N THR A 139 -41.72 -1.54 -66.82
CA THR A 139 -42.72 -1.13 -65.82
C THR A 139 -42.64 -2.02 -64.58
N LEU A 140 -42.78 -1.44 -63.38
CA LEU A 140 -43.51 -2.01 -62.24
C LEU A 140 -43.66 -1.02 -61.07
N SER A 141 -44.86 -0.99 -60.50
CA SER A 141 -45.31 -0.42 -59.20
C SER A 141 -44.42 0.58 -58.45
N THR A 142 -44.92 1.81 -58.29
CA THR A 142 -44.47 2.74 -57.23
C THR A 142 -45.10 2.37 -55.89
N THR A 143 -44.28 2.08 -54.88
CA THR A 143 -44.70 2.05 -53.47
C THR A 143 -43.74 2.91 -52.64
N THR A 144 -44.29 3.91 -51.95
CA THR A 144 -43.53 4.83 -51.11
C THR A 144 -43.08 4.12 -49.83
N PRO A 145 -41.83 4.26 -49.37
CA PRO A 145 -41.44 3.79 -48.04
C PRO A 145 -42.14 4.64 -46.98
N THR A 146 -43.06 4.05 -46.23
CA THR A 146 -43.60 4.69 -45.01
C THR A 146 -42.54 4.67 -43.91
N ASN A 147 -42.45 5.77 -43.15
CA ASN A 147 -41.52 5.90 -42.02
C ASN A 147 -41.68 4.72 -41.04
N ALA A 148 -40.62 3.92 -40.89
CA ALA A 148 -40.54 2.91 -39.84
C ALA A 148 -40.29 3.61 -38.49
N THR A 149 -41.36 4.06 -37.83
CA THR A 149 -41.29 4.48 -36.42
C THR A 149 -40.78 3.31 -35.59
N SER A 150 -39.67 3.51 -34.88
CA SER A 150 -39.14 2.51 -33.95
C SER A 150 -40.18 2.20 -32.88
N LEU A 151 -40.68 0.96 -32.88
CA LEU A 151 -41.58 0.46 -31.85
C LEU A 151 -40.77 0.16 -30.59
N VAL A 152 -40.53 1.22 -29.81
CA VAL A 152 -40.07 1.09 -28.42
C VAL A 152 -41.22 0.44 -27.63
N PHE A 153 -41.16 -0.87 -27.49
CA PHE A 153 -42.05 -1.61 -26.61
C PHE A 153 -41.90 -1.07 -25.18
N PRO A 154 -42.99 -0.94 -24.40
CA PRO A 154 -42.86 -0.65 -22.98
C PRO A 154 -42.10 -1.80 -22.31
N PRO A 155 -41.17 -1.52 -21.38
CA PRO A 155 -40.36 -2.55 -20.74
C PRO A 155 -41.27 -3.54 -20.00
N ASP A 156 -41.02 -4.84 -20.18
CA ASP A 156 -41.76 -5.88 -19.48
C ASP A 156 -41.48 -5.75 -17.97
N PRO A 157 -42.49 -5.56 -17.10
CA PRO A 157 -42.29 -5.35 -15.66
C PRO A 157 -41.68 -6.57 -14.95
N ARG A 158 -41.48 -7.69 -15.66
CA ARG A 158 -40.77 -8.88 -15.19
C ARG A 158 -39.27 -8.90 -15.55
N MET A 159 -38.74 -7.85 -16.16
CA MET A 159 -37.33 -7.72 -16.56
C MET A 159 -36.55 -6.75 -15.65
N TYR A 160 -35.23 -6.87 -15.66
CA TYR A 160 -34.32 -5.89 -15.03
C TYR A 160 -33.07 -5.66 -15.89
N THR A 161 -32.32 -4.57 -15.65
CA THR A 161 -31.05 -4.33 -16.35
C THR A 161 -29.92 -5.18 -15.77
N ALA A 162 -28.91 -5.48 -16.57
CA ALA A 162 -27.67 -6.10 -16.10
C ALA A 162 -27.03 -5.35 -14.93
N SER A 163 -27.13 -4.02 -14.89
CA SER A 163 -26.68 -3.19 -13.74
C SER A 163 -27.43 -3.50 -12.43
N PHE A 164 -28.75 -3.73 -12.49
CA PHE A 164 -29.50 -4.13 -11.29
C PHE A 164 -29.12 -5.56 -10.87
N ALA A 165 -28.98 -6.48 -11.83
CA ALA A 165 -28.53 -7.84 -11.58
C ALA A 165 -27.11 -7.91 -10.99
N PHE A 166 -26.22 -6.98 -11.37
CA PHE A 166 -24.89 -6.79 -10.79
C PHE A 166 -24.96 -6.41 -9.31
N PHE A 167 -25.71 -5.37 -8.93
CA PHE A 167 -25.89 -5.01 -7.52
C PHE A 167 -26.60 -6.10 -6.70
N GLU A 168 -27.58 -6.79 -7.28
CA GLU A 168 -28.23 -7.91 -6.61
C GLU A 168 -27.23 -9.07 -6.42
N ALA A 169 -26.35 -9.36 -7.39
CA ALA A 169 -25.29 -10.36 -7.22
C ALA A 169 -24.25 -9.99 -6.16
N LEU A 170 -23.90 -8.70 -6.04
CA LEU A 170 -23.04 -8.18 -4.97
C LEU A 170 -23.69 -8.44 -3.60
N TRP A 171 -24.96 -8.05 -3.45
CA TRP A 171 -25.72 -8.26 -2.22
C TRP A 171 -25.90 -9.74 -1.87
N ASP A 172 -26.32 -10.56 -2.83
CA ASP A 172 -26.48 -12.01 -2.69
C ASP A 172 -25.18 -12.68 -2.22
N ALA A 173 -24.01 -12.14 -2.61
CA ALA A 173 -22.68 -12.61 -2.24
C ALA A 173 -22.09 -11.97 -0.96
N GLY A 174 -22.88 -11.16 -0.24
CA GLY A 174 -22.47 -10.56 1.04
C GLY A 174 -21.68 -9.23 0.94
N VAL A 175 -21.65 -8.58 -0.22
CA VAL A 175 -21.14 -7.21 -0.36
C VAL A 175 -22.19 -6.25 0.19
N THR A 176 -21.82 -5.50 1.24
CA THR A 176 -22.76 -4.66 2.00
C THR A 176 -22.62 -3.18 1.69
N HIS A 177 -21.46 -2.76 1.16
CA HIS A 177 -21.12 -1.40 0.82
C HIS A 177 -20.54 -1.30 -0.60
N CYS A 178 -20.90 -0.23 -1.31
CA CYS A 178 -20.29 0.13 -2.59
C CYS A 178 -19.71 1.55 -2.49
N PHE A 179 -18.41 1.69 -2.69
CA PHE A 179 -17.69 2.97 -2.67
C PHE A 179 -17.56 3.48 -4.10
N VAL A 180 -18.26 4.57 -4.42
CA VAL A 180 -18.52 4.97 -5.82
C VAL A 180 -17.90 6.32 -6.17
N ASN A 181 -17.04 6.32 -7.19
CA ASN A 181 -16.64 7.47 -7.97
C ASN A 181 -17.30 7.31 -9.35
N LEU A 182 -18.32 8.13 -9.61
CA LEU A 182 -19.22 7.96 -10.76
C LEU A 182 -18.83 8.93 -11.87
N GLY A 183 -18.63 8.39 -13.07
CA GLY A 183 -18.43 9.16 -14.30
C GLY A 183 -19.58 8.98 -15.30
N SER A 184 -19.38 9.47 -16.54
CA SER A 184 -20.39 9.49 -17.59
C SER A 184 -20.94 8.10 -17.93
N ASP A 185 -20.05 7.10 -17.99
CA ASP A 185 -20.27 5.66 -18.21
C ASP A 185 -21.26 4.96 -17.27
N HIS A 186 -21.70 5.61 -16.20
CA HIS A 186 -22.54 5.01 -15.16
C HIS A 186 -24.08 5.23 -15.24
N PRO A 187 -24.79 5.56 -16.35
CA PRO A 187 -26.22 5.89 -16.27
C PRO A 187 -27.07 4.71 -15.79
N SER A 188 -26.78 3.51 -16.31
CA SER A 188 -27.44 2.25 -15.92
C SER A 188 -27.14 1.83 -14.49
N ILE A 189 -25.92 2.10 -14.00
CA ILE A 189 -25.52 1.89 -12.61
C ILE A 189 -26.23 2.88 -11.68
N ILE A 190 -26.34 4.15 -12.06
CA ILE A 190 -27.08 5.18 -11.31
C ILE A 190 -28.57 4.84 -11.23
N GLU A 191 -29.19 4.42 -12.33
CA GLU A 191 -30.59 3.99 -12.35
C GLU A 191 -30.79 2.73 -11.50
N ALA A 192 -29.88 1.76 -11.57
CA ALA A 192 -29.91 0.58 -10.70
C ALA A 192 -29.75 0.92 -9.20
N MET A 193 -28.88 1.87 -8.85
CA MET A 193 -28.73 2.39 -7.48
C MET A 193 -30.03 3.05 -6.99
N VAL A 194 -30.66 3.89 -7.83
CA VAL A 194 -31.93 4.56 -7.52
C VAL A 194 -33.06 3.55 -7.35
N LYS A 195 -33.17 2.58 -8.27
CA LYS A 195 -34.16 1.50 -8.20
C LYS A 195 -33.97 0.65 -6.95
N GLY A 196 -32.76 0.16 -6.69
CA GLY A 196 -32.42 -0.62 -5.50
C GLY A 196 -32.71 0.10 -4.19
N THR A 197 -32.34 1.38 -4.08
CA THR A 197 -32.61 2.20 -2.87
C THR A 197 -34.12 2.40 -2.63
N ARG A 198 -34.94 2.44 -3.69
CA ARG A 198 -36.40 2.60 -3.59
C ARG A 198 -37.12 1.29 -3.29
N GLU A 199 -36.76 0.21 -4.00
CA GLU A 199 -37.50 -1.06 -4.04
C GLU A 199 -36.93 -2.15 -3.12
N LYS A 200 -35.62 -2.18 -2.90
CA LYS A 200 -34.88 -3.24 -2.18
C LYS A 200 -34.31 -2.74 -0.84
N LYS A 201 -35.13 -2.03 -0.06
CA LYS A 201 -34.71 -1.46 1.23
C LYS A 201 -34.23 -2.54 2.20
N GLY A 202 -32.97 -2.46 2.64
CA GLY A 202 -32.34 -3.48 3.48
C GLY A 202 -31.94 -4.77 2.75
N GLN A 203 -32.05 -4.79 1.42
CA GLN A 203 -31.66 -5.90 0.53
C GLN A 203 -30.84 -5.37 -0.67
N PHE A 204 -29.99 -4.37 -0.42
CA PHE A 204 -29.20 -3.66 -1.43
C PHE A 204 -27.97 -3.02 -0.77
N PRO A 205 -26.80 -2.95 -1.44
CA PRO A 205 -25.60 -2.39 -0.83
C PRO A 205 -25.73 -0.90 -0.50
N ARG A 206 -25.16 -0.46 0.63
CA ARG A 206 -25.10 0.95 1.01
C ARG A 206 -24.11 1.66 0.08
N ILE A 207 -24.62 2.58 -0.74
CA ILE A 207 -23.80 3.40 -1.62
C ILE A 207 -23.13 4.54 -0.82
N ILE A 208 -21.81 4.67 -0.98
CA ILE A 208 -20.97 5.71 -0.39
C ILE A 208 -20.28 6.45 -1.56
N THR A 209 -20.70 7.67 -1.87
CA THR A 209 -20.01 8.50 -2.88
C THR A 209 -18.65 8.95 -2.36
N CYS A 210 -17.60 8.67 -3.12
CA CYS A 210 -16.21 8.98 -2.81
C CYS A 210 -15.61 9.87 -3.93
N PRO A 211 -15.36 11.17 -3.69
CA PRO A 211 -14.85 12.10 -4.71
C PRO A 211 -13.44 11.82 -5.26
N ASN A 212 -12.81 10.71 -4.85
CA ASN A 212 -11.51 10.27 -5.34
C ASN A 212 -11.36 8.75 -5.17
N GLU A 213 -10.71 8.12 -6.16
CA GLU A 213 -10.59 6.69 -6.39
C GLU A 213 -9.63 6.01 -5.40
N MET A 214 -8.50 6.66 -5.05
CA MET A 214 -7.58 6.20 -4.00
C MET A 214 -8.32 6.08 -2.66
N VAL A 215 -9.18 7.05 -2.32
CA VAL A 215 -9.97 7.02 -1.10
C VAL A 215 -11.09 5.97 -1.17
N ALA A 216 -11.80 5.86 -2.30
CA ALA A 216 -12.83 4.83 -2.51
C ALA A 216 -12.29 3.41 -2.32
N MET A 217 -11.12 3.13 -2.93
CA MET A 217 -10.45 1.84 -2.84
C MET A 217 -9.87 1.58 -1.45
N SER A 218 -9.29 2.60 -0.80
CA SER A 218 -8.74 2.46 0.56
C SER A 218 -9.84 2.23 1.60
N MET A 219 -11.05 2.78 1.42
CA MET A 219 -12.21 2.46 2.26
C MET A 219 -12.66 0.99 2.09
N ALA A 220 -12.67 0.46 0.86
CA ALA A 220 -13.01 -0.94 0.63
C ALA A 220 -11.95 -1.90 1.19
N ASP A 221 -10.67 -1.59 1.00
CA ASP A 221 -9.53 -2.32 1.57
C ASP A 221 -9.57 -2.32 3.10
N GLY A 222 -9.74 -1.16 3.75
CA GLY A 222 -9.82 -1.05 5.21
C GLY A 222 -11.01 -1.79 5.81
N TYR A 223 -12.17 -1.77 5.13
CA TYR A 223 -13.32 -2.59 5.50
C TYR A 223 -12.98 -4.09 5.40
N ALA A 224 -12.38 -4.49 4.27
CA ALA A 224 -12.05 -5.88 3.97
C ALA A 224 -10.99 -6.45 4.94
N ARG A 225 -9.99 -5.67 5.37
CA ARG A 225 -9.00 -6.11 6.39
C ARG A 225 -9.64 -6.44 7.74
N LEU A 226 -10.51 -5.58 8.26
CA LEU A 226 -11.12 -5.80 9.57
C LEU A 226 -12.09 -7.00 9.58
N THR A 227 -12.71 -7.32 8.44
CA THR A 227 -13.83 -8.27 8.35
C THR A 227 -13.53 -9.55 7.61
N ASN A 228 -12.48 -9.56 6.80
CA ASN A 228 -12.22 -10.52 5.74
C ASN A 228 -13.35 -10.63 4.68
N LYS A 229 -14.26 -9.64 4.58
CA LYS A 229 -15.41 -9.63 3.65
C LYS A 229 -15.20 -8.60 2.53
N PRO A 230 -15.17 -9.02 1.25
CA PRO A 230 -14.97 -8.08 0.15
C PRO A 230 -16.08 -7.04 0.05
N GLN A 231 -15.70 -5.79 -0.19
CA GLN A 231 -16.63 -4.73 -0.59
C GLN A 231 -16.39 -4.34 -2.06
N CYS A 232 -17.34 -3.60 -2.65
CA CYS A 232 -17.24 -3.15 -4.03
C CYS A 232 -16.76 -1.70 -4.13
N VAL A 233 -15.90 -1.43 -5.11
CA VAL A 233 -15.47 -0.10 -5.53
C VAL A 233 -15.94 0.09 -6.96
N ILE A 234 -16.59 1.22 -7.24
CA ILE A 234 -17.02 1.60 -8.58
C ILE A 234 -16.23 2.84 -8.99
N VAL A 235 -15.51 2.78 -10.11
CA VAL A 235 -14.76 3.91 -10.69
C VAL A 235 -15.12 4.15 -12.15
N HIS A 236 -14.87 5.36 -12.63
CA HIS A 236 -14.98 5.74 -14.04
C HIS A 236 -14.04 4.91 -14.96
N VAL A 237 -14.38 4.84 -16.26
CA VAL A 237 -13.51 4.33 -17.33
C VAL A 237 -12.07 4.86 -17.25
N ASP A 238 -11.17 4.18 -17.96
CA ASP A 238 -9.79 4.58 -18.27
C ASP A 238 -9.10 5.40 -17.17
N VAL A 239 -9.15 6.74 -17.22
CA VAL A 239 -8.51 7.64 -16.25
C VAL A 239 -8.93 7.39 -14.78
N GLY A 240 -10.16 6.95 -14.51
CA GLY A 240 -10.60 6.54 -13.17
C GLY A 240 -9.97 5.22 -12.74
N THR A 241 -9.76 4.31 -13.68
CA THR A 241 -8.99 3.07 -13.48
C THR A 241 -7.48 3.37 -13.31
N GLN A 242 -6.92 4.36 -14.03
CA GLN A 242 -5.56 4.85 -13.80
C GLN A 242 -5.41 5.47 -12.40
N GLY A 243 -6.43 6.21 -11.92
CA GLY A 243 -6.49 6.80 -10.59
C GLY A 243 -6.42 5.80 -9.42
N LEU A 244 -6.65 4.51 -9.67
CA LEU A 244 -6.54 3.45 -8.66
C LEU A 244 -5.11 2.96 -8.39
N GLY A 245 -4.10 3.33 -9.21
CA GLY A 245 -2.80 2.65 -9.27
C GLY A 245 -2.13 2.32 -7.93
N ALA A 246 -1.98 3.31 -7.04
CA ALA A 246 -1.39 3.10 -5.72
C ALA A 246 -2.29 2.28 -4.76
N ALA A 247 -3.61 2.42 -4.86
CA ALA A 247 -4.57 1.74 -4.01
C ALA A 247 -4.72 0.25 -4.37
N VAL A 248 -4.73 -0.08 -5.67
CA VAL A 248 -4.80 -1.49 -6.12
C VAL A 248 -3.50 -2.23 -5.82
N HIS A 249 -2.34 -1.54 -5.86
CA HIS A 249 -1.09 -2.09 -5.36
C HIS A 249 -1.16 -2.45 -3.86
N ASN A 250 -1.73 -1.58 -3.03
CA ASN A 250 -1.88 -1.83 -1.59
C ASN A 250 -2.81 -3.01 -1.28
N ALA A 251 -4.00 -3.03 -1.89
CA ALA A 251 -4.94 -4.15 -1.74
C ALA A 251 -4.33 -5.47 -2.22
N SER A 252 -3.48 -5.44 -3.25
CA SER A 252 -2.81 -6.62 -3.78
C SER A 252 -1.68 -7.12 -2.88
N SER A 253 -0.80 -6.22 -2.44
CA SER A 253 0.34 -6.55 -1.57
C SER A 253 -0.14 -6.99 -0.18
N GLY A 254 -1.00 -6.19 0.46
CA GLY A 254 -1.60 -6.52 1.75
C GLY A 254 -2.76 -7.50 1.69
N ARG A 255 -3.04 -8.11 0.52
CA ARG A 255 -4.00 -9.21 0.33
C ARG A 255 -5.44 -8.91 0.78
N ALA A 256 -5.90 -7.67 0.61
CA ALA A 256 -7.28 -7.28 0.91
C ALA A 256 -8.24 -7.73 -0.21
N PRO A 257 -9.28 -8.53 0.07
CA PRO A 257 -10.27 -8.92 -0.93
C PRO A 257 -11.17 -7.73 -1.30
N VAL A 258 -11.14 -7.26 -2.55
CA VAL A 258 -11.94 -6.11 -3.02
C VAL A 258 -12.39 -6.34 -4.46
N LEU A 259 -13.66 -6.04 -4.80
CA LEU A 259 -14.15 -6.06 -6.18
C LEU A 259 -14.19 -4.63 -6.74
N VAL A 260 -13.30 -4.34 -7.69
CA VAL A 260 -13.37 -3.14 -8.51
C VAL A 260 -14.29 -3.41 -9.70
N PHE A 261 -15.24 -2.51 -9.93
CA PHE A 261 -15.97 -2.38 -11.19
C PHE A 261 -15.64 -1.03 -11.84
N ALA A 262 -15.50 -1.02 -13.16
CA ALA A 262 -15.46 0.20 -13.96
C ALA A 262 -16.33 0.07 -15.21
N GLY A 263 -16.84 1.18 -15.73
CA GLY A 263 -17.43 1.17 -17.06
C GLY A 263 -16.38 0.92 -18.16
N LEU A 264 -16.87 0.76 -19.38
CA LEU A 264 -16.13 0.97 -20.61
C LEU A 264 -16.85 2.00 -21.48
N SER A 265 -16.12 2.67 -22.37
CA SER A 265 -16.72 3.51 -23.41
C SER A 265 -17.64 2.68 -24.31
N PRO A 266 -18.79 3.20 -24.78
CA PRO A 266 -19.74 2.43 -25.59
C PRO A 266 -19.15 1.95 -26.92
N PHE A 267 -19.45 0.74 -27.34
CA PHE A 267 -18.97 0.17 -28.62
C PHE A 267 -19.90 0.46 -29.82
N THR A 268 -21.03 1.11 -29.58
CA THR A 268 -22.02 1.56 -30.59
C THR A 268 -22.11 3.09 -30.62
N GLN A 269 -22.37 3.69 -31.79
CA GLN A 269 -22.22 5.15 -32.00
C GLN A 269 -23.47 5.87 -32.51
N GLU A 270 -24.23 5.29 -33.43
CA GLU A 270 -25.36 5.94 -34.12
C GLU A 270 -26.72 5.71 -33.44
N GLY A 271 -26.74 5.03 -32.30
CA GLY A 271 -27.96 4.72 -31.53
C GLY A 271 -28.48 3.30 -31.77
N GLU A 272 -27.60 2.40 -32.20
CA GLU A 272 -27.83 0.99 -32.51
C GLU A 272 -28.29 0.19 -31.27
N MET A 273 -27.92 0.66 -30.08
CA MET A 273 -28.28 0.04 -28.80
C MET A 273 -28.57 1.11 -27.73
N ARG A 274 -29.38 0.74 -26.73
CA ARG A 274 -29.50 1.56 -25.51
C ARG A 274 -28.14 1.59 -24.81
N GLY A 275 -27.51 2.77 -24.77
CA GLY A 275 -26.17 2.96 -24.21
C GLY A 275 -25.13 3.51 -25.19
N SER A 276 -25.43 3.65 -26.49
CA SER A 276 -24.51 4.22 -27.50
C SER A 276 -23.90 5.58 -27.13
N ARG A 277 -22.79 5.92 -27.81
CA ARG A 277 -22.00 7.15 -27.56
C ARG A 277 -22.85 8.41 -27.64
N THR A 278 -22.97 9.09 -26.50
CA THR A 278 -23.85 10.25 -26.30
C THR A 278 -23.13 11.50 -25.80
N GLU A 279 -21.83 11.38 -25.46
CA GLU A 279 -21.00 12.43 -24.85
C GLU A 279 -19.59 12.40 -25.43
N TYR A 280 -18.97 13.58 -25.61
CA TYR A 280 -17.63 13.77 -26.19
C TYR A 280 -16.54 12.87 -25.58
N ILE A 281 -16.64 12.62 -24.28
CA ILE A 281 -15.60 11.92 -23.52
C ILE A 281 -15.39 10.47 -23.98
N HIS A 282 -16.42 9.80 -24.52
CA HIS A 282 -16.34 8.41 -25.00
C HIS A 282 -15.35 8.17 -26.14
N TRP A 283 -14.93 9.20 -26.86
CA TRP A 283 -13.94 9.06 -27.94
C TRP A 283 -12.51 9.29 -27.48
N ILE A 284 -12.30 9.84 -26.27
CA ILE A 284 -10.96 10.12 -25.73
C ILE A 284 -10.62 9.32 -24.45
N GLN A 285 -11.59 8.56 -23.92
CA GLN A 285 -11.41 7.57 -22.85
C GLN A 285 -11.77 6.15 -23.33
N ASP A 286 -11.39 5.82 -24.56
CA ASP A 286 -11.64 4.51 -25.17
C ASP A 286 -10.29 3.88 -25.51
N VAL A 287 -9.80 3.06 -24.58
CA VAL A 287 -8.45 2.47 -24.64
C VAL A 287 -8.52 0.99 -25.02
N PRO A 288 -7.61 0.47 -25.89
CA PRO A 288 -7.72 -0.89 -26.44
C PRO A 288 -7.77 -2.04 -25.42
N ASP A 289 -7.17 -1.85 -24.23
CA ASP A 289 -7.39 -2.73 -23.08
C ASP A 289 -7.27 -1.98 -21.75
N GLN A 290 -8.41 -1.52 -21.21
CA GLN A 290 -8.48 -0.87 -19.90
C GLN A 290 -8.08 -1.80 -18.73
N LYS A 291 -8.23 -3.12 -18.87
CA LYS A 291 -7.90 -4.08 -17.79
C LYS A 291 -6.39 -4.14 -17.58
N ALA A 292 -5.61 -4.00 -18.64
CA ALA A 292 -4.14 -4.05 -18.60
C ALA A 292 -3.51 -3.02 -17.63
N ILE A 293 -4.20 -1.89 -17.39
CA ILE A 293 -3.79 -0.83 -16.44
C ILE A 293 -3.55 -1.40 -15.02
N VAL A 294 -4.41 -2.33 -14.58
CA VAL A 294 -4.41 -2.86 -13.19
C VAL A 294 -4.24 -4.39 -13.12
N ALA A 295 -4.26 -5.10 -14.25
CA ALA A 295 -4.27 -6.56 -14.31
C ALA A 295 -3.14 -7.23 -13.51
N GLN A 296 -1.92 -6.68 -13.53
CA GLN A 296 -0.76 -7.22 -12.79
C GLN A 296 -0.95 -7.29 -11.26
N TYR A 297 -1.88 -6.50 -10.71
CA TYR A 297 -2.20 -6.48 -9.29
C TYR A 297 -3.48 -7.28 -8.95
N CYS A 298 -4.25 -7.72 -9.95
CA CYS A 298 -5.55 -8.34 -9.73
C CYS A 298 -5.46 -9.88 -9.71
N ARG A 299 -6.18 -10.54 -8.79
CA ARG A 299 -6.33 -12.01 -8.78
C ARG A 299 -7.19 -12.53 -9.93
N TYR A 300 -8.04 -11.66 -10.46
CA TYR A 300 -8.89 -11.88 -11.63
C TYR A 300 -9.20 -10.52 -12.28
N ALA A 301 -9.03 -10.42 -13.59
CA ALA A 301 -9.40 -9.24 -14.37
C ALA A 301 -10.22 -9.70 -15.58
N ALA A 302 -11.44 -9.19 -15.75
CA ALA A 302 -12.36 -9.64 -16.78
C ALA A 302 -13.35 -8.56 -17.24
N GLU A 303 -14.13 -8.91 -18.26
CA GLU A 303 -15.04 -8.03 -18.97
C GLU A 303 -16.42 -8.69 -19.04
N LEU A 304 -17.45 -7.93 -18.70
CA LEU A 304 -18.85 -8.30 -18.88
C LEU A 304 -19.22 -8.05 -20.35
N LYS A 305 -19.54 -9.12 -21.07
CA LYS A 305 -19.92 -9.09 -22.50
C LYS A 305 -21.42 -9.23 -22.75
N THR A 306 -22.19 -9.53 -21.70
CA THR A 306 -23.65 -9.63 -21.69
C THR A 306 -24.14 -9.64 -20.24
N GLY A 307 -25.36 -9.18 -19.99
CA GLY A 307 -26.07 -9.34 -18.72
C GLY A 307 -26.40 -10.81 -18.38
N ALA A 308 -26.52 -11.67 -19.39
CA ALA A 308 -27.00 -13.05 -19.25
C ALA A 308 -26.22 -13.92 -18.23
N ASN A 309 -24.95 -13.58 -17.95
CA ASN A 309 -24.13 -14.26 -16.94
C ASN A 309 -23.50 -13.32 -15.88
N VAL A 310 -24.01 -12.10 -15.74
CA VAL A 310 -23.42 -11.08 -14.85
C VAL A 310 -23.31 -11.55 -13.39
N LYS A 311 -24.32 -12.28 -12.86
CA LYS A 311 -24.24 -12.78 -11.47
C LYS A 311 -23.10 -13.79 -11.33
N GLN A 312 -22.91 -14.69 -12.30
CA GLN A 312 -21.84 -15.70 -12.29
C GLN A 312 -20.46 -15.02 -12.40
N MET A 313 -20.34 -13.94 -13.18
CA MET A 313 -19.11 -13.16 -13.30
C MET A 313 -18.75 -12.45 -12.00
N VAL A 314 -19.71 -11.81 -11.32
CA VAL A 314 -19.52 -11.20 -9.99
C VAL A 314 -19.10 -12.25 -8.96
N ASN A 315 -19.80 -13.38 -8.87
CA ASN A 315 -19.51 -14.41 -7.88
C ASN A 315 -18.17 -15.12 -8.16
N ARG A 316 -17.81 -15.33 -9.44
CA ARG A 316 -16.48 -15.79 -9.84
C ARG A 316 -15.38 -14.81 -9.43
N ALA A 317 -15.59 -13.51 -9.63
CA ALA A 317 -14.63 -12.50 -9.22
C ALA A 317 -14.45 -12.47 -7.69
N LEU A 318 -15.54 -12.48 -6.92
CA LEU A 318 -15.48 -12.52 -5.45
C LEU A 318 -14.82 -13.81 -4.92
N GLN A 319 -15.04 -14.95 -5.58
CA GLN A 319 -14.34 -16.21 -5.27
C GLN A 319 -12.82 -16.07 -5.48
N PHE A 320 -12.36 -15.44 -6.57
CA PHE A 320 -10.93 -15.14 -6.77
C PHE A 320 -10.38 -14.15 -5.76
N ALA A 321 -11.13 -13.09 -5.41
CA ALA A 321 -10.70 -12.09 -4.43
C ALA A 321 -10.46 -12.71 -3.06
N SER A 322 -11.32 -13.65 -2.67
CA SER A 322 -11.42 -14.22 -1.33
C SER A 322 -10.62 -15.53 -1.15
N SER A 323 -10.12 -16.14 -2.23
CA SER A 323 -9.28 -17.35 -2.19
C SER A 323 -7.80 -17.00 -2.00
N ALA A 324 -7.00 -17.89 -1.42
CA ALA A 324 -5.59 -17.60 -1.10
C ALA A 324 -4.63 -17.74 -2.29
N PRO A 325 -3.71 -16.77 -2.56
CA PRO A 325 -3.55 -15.48 -1.87
C PRO A 325 -4.65 -14.48 -2.26
N GLN A 326 -5.32 -13.93 -1.26
CA GLN A 326 -6.41 -12.95 -1.43
C GLN A 326 -5.91 -11.66 -2.06
N GLY A 327 -6.82 -10.85 -2.61
CA GLY A 327 -6.47 -9.56 -3.21
C GLY A 327 -7.60 -8.95 -4.05
N PRO A 328 -7.33 -7.86 -4.78
CA PRO A 328 -8.33 -7.18 -5.58
C PRO A 328 -8.66 -7.98 -6.85
N VAL A 329 -9.87 -7.79 -7.35
CA VAL A 329 -10.33 -8.28 -8.65
C VAL A 329 -11.01 -7.15 -9.41
N TYR A 330 -10.97 -7.23 -10.74
CA TYR A 330 -11.43 -6.17 -11.61
C TYR A 330 -12.43 -6.70 -12.64
N LEU A 331 -13.62 -6.09 -12.69
CA LEU A 331 -14.61 -6.29 -13.74
C LEU A 331 -14.83 -4.97 -14.47
N CYS A 332 -15.03 -5.02 -15.78
CA CYS A 332 -15.51 -3.86 -16.53
C CYS A 332 -16.63 -4.20 -17.52
N GLY A 333 -17.46 -3.22 -17.89
CA GLY A 333 -18.56 -3.43 -18.84
C GLY A 333 -18.99 -2.13 -19.53
N ALA A 334 -19.22 -2.20 -20.85
CA ALA A 334 -19.71 -1.07 -21.63
C ALA A 334 -21.18 -0.75 -21.33
N ARG A 335 -21.60 0.51 -21.55
CA ARG A 335 -22.98 0.97 -21.27
C ARG A 335 -24.03 0.02 -21.83
N GLU A 336 -23.88 -0.44 -23.06
CA GLU A 336 -24.84 -1.32 -23.75
C GLU A 336 -25.02 -2.68 -23.07
N VAL A 337 -23.95 -3.27 -22.54
CA VAL A 337 -24.02 -4.50 -21.75
C VAL A 337 -24.69 -4.24 -20.40
N MET A 338 -24.39 -3.11 -19.78
CA MET A 338 -24.89 -2.75 -18.45
C MET A 338 -26.35 -2.26 -18.46
N GLU A 339 -26.85 -1.83 -19.64
CA GLU A 339 -28.26 -1.52 -19.95
C GLU A 339 -29.06 -2.75 -20.45
N GLU A 340 -28.42 -3.90 -20.73
CA GLU A 340 -29.09 -5.09 -21.29
C GLU A 340 -30.26 -5.54 -20.39
N GLU A 341 -31.48 -5.57 -20.95
CA GLU A 341 -32.66 -6.09 -20.24
C GLU A 341 -32.67 -7.62 -20.25
N ILE A 342 -32.62 -8.19 -19.06
CA ILE A 342 -32.53 -9.63 -18.81
C ILE A 342 -33.62 -10.09 -17.83
N LYS A 343 -33.96 -11.37 -17.88
CA LYS A 343 -34.90 -11.99 -16.93
C LYS A 343 -34.23 -12.14 -15.56
N PRO A 344 -34.92 -11.85 -14.44
CA PRO A 344 -34.40 -12.12 -13.11
C PRO A 344 -34.03 -13.59 -12.88
N TYR A 345 -32.89 -13.80 -12.23
CA TYR A 345 -32.40 -15.13 -11.85
C TYR A 345 -31.56 -15.07 -10.57
N SER A 346 -31.51 -16.20 -9.87
CA SER A 346 -30.76 -16.40 -8.64
C SER A 346 -29.62 -17.41 -8.85
N LEU A 347 -28.58 -17.31 -8.02
CA LEU A 347 -27.54 -18.34 -7.92
C LEU A 347 -27.64 -19.06 -6.58
N ARG A 348 -27.21 -20.33 -6.55
CA ARG A 348 -26.94 -21.07 -5.32
C ARG A 348 -25.62 -20.58 -4.72
N GLN A 349 -25.71 -19.69 -3.74
CA GLN A 349 -24.57 -19.00 -3.14
C GLN A 349 -23.59 -19.93 -2.44
N GLU A 350 -24.07 -21.06 -1.94
CA GLU A 350 -23.27 -22.11 -1.30
C GLU A 350 -22.22 -22.74 -2.24
N MET A 351 -22.35 -22.57 -3.56
CA MET A 351 -21.40 -23.06 -4.57
C MET A 351 -20.21 -22.12 -4.83
N TRP A 352 -20.24 -20.87 -4.35
CA TRP A 352 -19.28 -19.81 -4.69
C TRP A 352 -18.30 -19.47 -3.57
N LYS A 353 -18.19 -20.35 -2.56
CA LYS A 353 -17.25 -20.21 -1.45
C LYS A 353 -15.78 -20.06 -1.92
N PRO A 354 -14.90 -19.42 -1.13
CA PRO A 354 -13.46 -19.39 -1.39
C PRO A 354 -12.86 -20.79 -1.49
N VAL A 355 -11.73 -20.90 -2.20
CA VAL A 355 -10.92 -22.12 -2.25
C VAL A 355 -10.05 -22.20 -1.00
N GLU A 356 -10.24 -23.25 -0.21
CA GLU A 356 -9.47 -23.56 1.00
C GLU A 356 -8.05 -24.07 0.66
N LEU A 357 -7.08 -23.79 1.53
CA LEU A 357 -5.74 -24.39 1.47
C LEU A 357 -5.67 -25.63 2.38
N GLY A 358 -4.81 -26.58 2.03
CA GLY A 358 -4.45 -27.68 2.92
C GLY A 358 -3.43 -27.26 3.99
N GLY A 359 -3.35 -28.03 5.07
CA GLY A 359 -2.25 -27.96 6.04
C GLY A 359 -0.96 -28.60 5.53
N LEU A 360 0.01 -28.78 6.43
CA LEU A 360 1.32 -29.37 6.12
C LEU A 360 1.25 -30.88 5.83
N PRO A 361 2.15 -31.41 4.97
CA PRO A 361 2.45 -32.83 4.92
C PRO A 361 2.96 -33.36 6.26
N LYS A 362 2.63 -34.61 6.64
CA LYS A 362 3.02 -35.19 7.94
C LYS A 362 4.53 -35.16 8.23
N SER A 363 5.38 -35.31 7.19
CA SER A 363 6.83 -35.13 7.32
C SER A 363 7.20 -33.70 7.69
N ALA A 364 6.65 -32.71 7.00
CA ALA A 364 6.90 -31.29 7.29
C ALA A 364 6.50 -30.89 8.72
N VAL A 365 5.37 -31.38 9.22
CA VAL A 365 4.97 -31.18 10.63
C VAL A 365 6.05 -31.73 11.57
N LYS A 366 6.54 -32.95 11.29
CA LYS A 366 7.60 -33.58 12.09
C LYS A 366 8.91 -32.80 12.01
N ASP A 367 9.41 -32.51 10.81
CA ASP A 367 10.72 -31.88 10.58
C ASP A 367 10.79 -30.50 11.25
N ILE A 368 9.72 -29.70 11.14
CA ILE A 368 9.63 -28.37 11.78
C ILE A 368 9.48 -28.51 13.30
N ALA A 369 8.67 -29.43 13.80
CA ALA A 369 8.51 -29.64 15.24
C ALA A 369 9.82 -30.15 15.90
N GLU A 370 10.56 -31.05 15.24
CA GLU A 370 11.90 -31.49 15.69
C GLU A 370 12.91 -30.34 15.68
N ALA A 371 12.86 -29.44 14.69
CA ALA A 371 13.72 -28.26 14.64
C ALA A 371 13.39 -27.26 15.77
N LEU A 372 12.12 -26.91 15.99
CA LEU A 372 11.69 -25.97 17.02
C LEU A 372 11.92 -26.52 18.44
N ALA A 373 11.59 -27.79 18.70
CA ALA A 373 11.79 -28.41 20.01
C ALA A 373 13.28 -28.62 20.36
N GLY A 374 14.13 -28.80 19.35
CA GLY A 374 15.57 -29.01 19.53
C GLY A 374 16.42 -27.75 19.61
N ALA A 375 15.84 -26.56 19.45
CA ALA A 375 16.57 -25.30 19.30
C ALA A 375 16.98 -24.64 20.62
N GLU A 376 18.11 -23.92 20.61
CA GLU A 376 18.57 -23.08 21.73
C GLU A 376 17.99 -21.66 21.65
N GLN A 377 17.76 -21.15 20.44
CA GLN A 377 17.31 -19.78 20.15
C GLN A 377 16.18 -19.73 19.10
N PRO A 378 15.11 -20.55 19.21
CA PRO A 378 14.07 -20.63 18.19
C PRO A 378 13.38 -19.28 17.92
N LEU A 379 13.09 -19.02 16.65
CA LEU A 379 12.47 -17.79 16.17
C LEU A 379 11.34 -18.09 15.18
N LEU A 380 10.20 -17.44 15.36
CA LEU A 380 9.14 -17.34 14.37
C LEU A 380 9.12 -15.92 13.80
N ILE A 381 9.14 -15.81 12.47
CA ILE A 381 9.09 -14.54 11.76
C ILE A 381 7.80 -14.49 10.95
N THR A 382 7.00 -13.44 11.15
CA THR A 382 5.75 -13.20 10.42
C THR A 382 5.67 -11.76 9.89
N GLY A 383 4.63 -11.44 9.11
CA GLY A 383 4.42 -10.08 8.59
C GLY A 383 2.98 -9.71 8.21
N TYR A 384 2.10 -10.69 8.02
CA TYR A 384 0.68 -10.47 7.69
C TYR A 384 -0.26 -11.61 8.17
N ALA A 385 0.23 -12.56 8.99
CA ALA A 385 -0.60 -13.69 9.43
C ALA A 385 -1.80 -13.24 10.30
N GLY A 386 -1.69 -12.07 10.97
CA GLY A 386 -2.75 -11.44 11.74
C GLY A 386 -4.04 -11.13 10.98
N ARG A 387 -4.05 -11.16 9.63
CA ARG A 387 -5.29 -11.12 8.81
C ARG A 387 -6.28 -12.23 9.17
N ASN A 388 -5.80 -13.37 9.66
CA ASN A 388 -6.63 -14.36 10.30
C ASN A 388 -6.60 -14.12 11.82
N HIS A 389 -7.66 -13.54 12.37
CA HIS A 389 -7.75 -13.16 13.78
C HIS A 389 -7.64 -14.35 14.76
N ALA A 390 -7.71 -15.61 14.32
CA ALA A 390 -7.42 -16.77 15.17
C ALA A 390 -5.91 -17.05 15.34
N ILE A 391 -5.06 -16.58 14.42
CA ILE A 391 -3.62 -16.86 14.43
C ILE A 391 -2.88 -16.29 15.65
N PRO A 392 -3.13 -15.06 16.14
CA PRO A 392 -2.44 -14.55 17.33
C PRO A 392 -2.61 -15.45 18.56
N ALA A 393 -3.80 -16.02 18.77
CA ALA A 393 -4.05 -16.98 19.85
C ALA A 393 -3.34 -18.32 19.62
N ALA A 394 -3.37 -18.86 18.38
CA ALA A 394 -2.66 -20.08 18.03
C ALA A 394 -1.13 -19.94 18.17
N LEU A 395 -0.57 -18.76 17.85
CA LEU A 395 0.85 -18.45 18.05
C LEU A 395 1.22 -18.33 19.53
N VAL A 396 0.34 -17.80 20.38
CA VAL A 396 0.54 -17.83 21.84
C VAL A 396 0.54 -19.26 22.36
N GLU A 397 -0.37 -20.12 21.90
CA GLU A 397 -0.36 -21.55 22.25
C GLU A 397 0.93 -22.27 21.79
N LEU A 398 1.45 -21.94 20.60
CA LEU A 398 2.73 -22.46 20.13
C LEU A 398 3.91 -21.94 20.96
N ALA A 399 3.94 -20.65 21.31
CA ALA A 399 5.02 -20.04 22.10
C ALA A 399 5.04 -20.52 23.57
N ASN A 400 3.86 -20.74 24.16
CA ASN A 400 3.71 -21.41 25.46
C ASN A 400 4.16 -22.88 25.43
N THR A 401 4.00 -23.55 24.27
CA THR A 401 4.45 -24.93 24.08
C THR A 401 5.96 -25.01 23.89
N VAL A 402 6.53 -24.21 23.00
CA VAL A 402 7.97 -24.14 22.72
C VAL A 402 8.60 -23.06 23.59
N LYS A 403 8.75 -23.34 24.89
CA LYS A 403 9.32 -22.37 25.85
C LYS A 403 10.73 -21.92 25.42
N GLY A 404 10.84 -20.64 25.06
CA GLY A 404 12.01 -20.04 24.42
C GLY A 404 11.80 -19.56 22.99
N LEU A 405 10.66 -19.88 22.35
CA LEU A 405 10.29 -19.34 21.05
C LEU A 405 10.14 -17.82 21.12
N ARG A 406 10.89 -17.13 20.27
CA ARG A 406 10.78 -15.68 20.06
C ARG A 406 9.88 -15.42 18.85
N VAL A 407 9.06 -14.37 18.87
CA VAL A 407 8.16 -14.00 17.77
C VAL A 407 8.45 -12.57 17.31
N LEU A 408 8.78 -12.45 16.02
CA LEU A 408 9.13 -11.20 15.34
C LEU A 408 8.11 -10.89 14.25
N ASP A 409 7.60 -9.66 14.23
CA ASP A 409 6.87 -9.13 13.08
C ASP A 409 7.83 -8.29 12.21
N THR A 410 7.81 -8.53 10.90
CA THR A 410 8.64 -7.83 9.91
C THR A 410 7.83 -7.11 8.82
N GLY A 411 6.51 -7.25 8.83
CA GLY A 411 5.60 -6.56 7.91
C GLY A 411 4.75 -5.49 8.59
N GLY A 412 4.21 -5.77 9.78
CA GLY A 412 3.37 -4.84 10.53
C GLY A 412 2.07 -4.51 9.83
N SER A 413 1.54 -5.46 9.04
CA SER A 413 0.33 -5.31 8.24
C SER A 413 -0.93 -5.40 9.11
N GLU A 414 -0.98 -6.40 10.00
CA GLU A 414 -2.06 -6.64 10.95
C GLU A 414 -1.47 -7.14 12.28
N MET A 415 -2.22 -7.08 13.40
CA MET A 415 -1.73 -7.57 14.70
C MET A 415 -1.44 -9.08 14.67
N CYS A 416 -0.16 -9.46 14.58
CA CYS A 416 0.24 -10.86 14.45
C CYS A 416 0.56 -11.55 15.79
N PHE A 417 1.06 -10.82 16.79
CA PHE A 417 1.43 -11.39 18.10
C PHE A 417 1.34 -10.35 19.24
N PRO A 418 0.71 -10.67 20.39
CA PRO A 418 0.37 -9.67 21.40
C PRO A 418 1.58 -9.17 22.20
N ALA A 419 1.59 -7.87 22.47
CA ALA A 419 2.73 -7.15 23.06
C ALA A 419 2.96 -7.36 24.58
N ASP A 420 2.10 -8.10 25.27
CA ASP A 420 2.20 -8.45 26.69
C ASP A 420 2.74 -9.88 26.94
N HIS A 421 2.98 -10.66 25.88
CA HIS A 421 3.52 -12.01 25.97
C HIS A 421 5.07 -12.02 25.89
N PRO A 422 5.81 -12.78 26.75
CA PRO A 422 7.28 -12.76 26.80
C PRO A 422 7.99 -12.91 25.45
N ALA A 423 7.49 -13.79 24.58
CA ALA A 423 8.02 -14.03 23.24
C ALA A 423 8.04 -12.81 22.29
N TRP A 424 7.32 -11.72 22.59
CA TRP A 424 7.19 -10.57 21.72
C TRP A 424 8.50 -9.78 21.55
N LEU A 425 9.03 -9.77 20.33
CA LEU A 425 10.18 -8.94 19.93
C LEU A 425 9.77 -7.57 19.35
N GLY A 426 8.50 -7.40 18.99
CA GLY A 426 7.97 -6.21 18.33
C GLY A 426 8.05 -6.26 16.80
N LEU A 427 7.84 -5.10 16.18
CA LEU A 427 7.83 -4.91 14.73
C LEU A 427 9.15 -4.31 14.24
N ARG A 428 9.90 -5.01 13.38
CA ARG A 428 11.21 -4.59 12.84
C ARG A 428 11.35 -5.01 11.39
N PHE A 429 11.66 -4.08 10.49
CA PHE A 429 11.75 -4.35 9.04
C PHE A 429 13.03 -5.13 8.66
N GLY A 430 13.08 -6.42 9.03
CA GLY A 430 14.06 -7.38 8.55
C GLY A 430 15.51 -7.14 8.99
N ASN A 431 15.74 -6.42 10.08
CA ASN A 431 17.07 -6.01 10.55
C ASN A 431 17.30 -6.20 12.06
N GLU A 432 16.58 -7.13 12.68
CA GLU A 432 16.62 -7.43 14.12
C GLU A 432 17.65 -8.55 14.44
N GLU A 433 18.22 -8.56 15.64
CA GLU A 433 19.37 -9.39 16.03
C GLU A 433 18.99 -10.85 16.40
N SER A 434 17.72 -11.13 16.74
CA SER A 434 17.25 -12.51 16.91
C SER A 434 17.46 -13.34 15.64
N ILE A 435 17.34 -12.71 14.47
CA ILE A 435 17.57 -13.33 13.15
C ILE A 435 19.00 -13.86 13.04
N ARG A 436 20.00 -13.12 13.54
CA ARG A 436 21.42 -13.57 13.53
C ARG A 436 21.72 -14.66 14.53
N THR A 437 20.95 -14.75 15.61
CA THR A 437 21.21 -15.67 16.72
C THR A 437 20.41 -16.98 16.62
N ALA A 438 19.29 -16.97 15.90
CA ALA A 438 18.39 -18.11 15.75
C ALA A 438 18.97 -19.29 14.97
N ASP A 439 19.08 -20.43 15.65
CA ASP A 439 19.49 -21.73 15.12
C ASP A 439 18.34 -22.49 14.43
N ALA A 440 17.09 -22.16 14.75
CA ALA A 440 15.90 -22.58 14.00
C ALA A 440 14.98 -21.37 13.73
N ILE A 441 14.53 -21.23 12.48
CA ILE A 441 13.65 -20.12 12.04
C ILE A 441 12.44 -20.70 11.31
N LEU A 442 11.23 -20.38 11.79
CA LEU A 442 9.99 -20.59 11.05
C LEU A 442 9.50 -19.26 10.48
N VAL A 443 9.59 -19.10 9.15
CA VAL A 443 8.98 -17.98 8.42
C VAL A 443 7.52 -18.35 8.10
N LEU A 444 6.56 -17.57 8.60
CA LEU A 444 5.13 -17.87 8.54
C LEU A 444 4.32 -16.64 8.06
N ASP A 445 3.67 -16.74 6.90
CA ASP A 445 2.85 -15.67 6.29
C ASP A 445 3.56 -14.30 6.37
N CYS A 446 4.66 -14.22 5.61
CA CYS A 446 5.68 -13.18 5.70
C CYS A 446 6.31 -12.89 4.33
N ASP A 447 6.44 -11.61 3.97
CA ASP A 447 6.99 -11.20 2.67
C ASP A 447 8.49 -10.87 2.69
N VAL A 448 8.99 -10.22 3.75
CA VAL A 448 10.41 -9.81 3.87
C VAL A 448 10.93 -10.14 5.28
N PRO A 449 11.33 -11.40 5.56
CA PRO A 449 11.75 -11.79 6.90
C PRO A 449 13.11 -11.21 7.30
N TRP A 450 13.98 -10.87 6.34
CA TRP A 450 15.23 -10.13 6.56
C TRP A 450 15.71 -9.39 5.31
N ILE A 451 16.46 -8.30 5.52
CA ILE A 451 17.11 -7.53 4.45
C ILE A 451 18.58 -7.96 4.38
N MET A 452 18.94 -8.76 3.37
CA MET A 452 20.25 -9.45 3.25
C MET A 452 21.50 -8.56 3.34
N THR A 453 21.40 -7.25 3.14
CA THR A 453 22.50 -6.27 3.31
C THR A 453 22.61 -5.71 4.73
N GLN A 454 21.55 -5.78 5.54
CA GLN A 454 21.51 -5.31 6.93
C GLN A 454 21.59 -6.48 7.92
N CYS A 455 20.83 -7.55 7.68
CA CYS A 455 20.78 -8.74 8.53
C CYS A 455 20.67 -10.03 7.70
N LYS A 456 21.20 -11.12 8.25
CA LYS A 456 21.13 -12.48 7.70
C LYS A 456 20.95 -13.47 8.84
N PRO A 457 20.24 -14.58 8.62
CA PRO A 457 20.37 -15.78 9.44
C PRO A 457 21.81 -16.28 9.49
N ARG A 458 22.07 -17.16 10.46
CA ARG A 458 23.31 -17.96 10.53
C ARG A 458 23.37 -18.91 9.33
N ASP A 459 24.58 -19.25 8.88
CA ASP A 459 24.76 -20.24 7.80
C ASP A 459 24.35 -21.67 8.22
N ASP A 460 24.29 -21.96 9.53
CA ASP A 460 23.82 -23.23 10.12
C ASP A 460 22.32 -23.23 10.51
N ALA A 461 21.60 -22.12 10.31
CA ALA A 461 20.21 -21.99 10.77
C ALA A 461 19.22 -22.90 10.01
N LYS A 462 18.41 -23.66 10.74
CA LYS A 462 17.32 -24.48 10.20
C LYS A 462 16.12 -23.61 9.85
N VAL A 463 16.12 -23.06 8.64
CA VAL A 463 15.04 -22.19 8.15
C VAL A 463 13.96 -22.99 7.40
N TYR A 464 12.70 -22.82 7.80
CA TYR A 464 11.52 -23.35 7.10
C TYR A 464 10.56 -22.20 6.74
N HIS A 465 9.81 -22.34 5.64
CA HIS A 465 8.91 -21.31 5.13
C HIS A 465 7.51 -21.87 4.86
N ILE A 466 6.49 -21.28 5.49
CA ILE A 466 5.07 -21.59 5.31
C ILE A 466 4.36 -20.29 4.93
N ASP A 467 3.66 -20.27 3.80
CA ASP A 467 3.06 -19.03 3.29
C ASP A 467 1.94 -19.34 2.29
N VAL A 468 0.96 -18.44 2.14
CA VAL A 468 -0.07 -18.57 1.08
C VAL A 468 0.51 -18.45 -0.35
N ASP A 469 1.67 -17.81 -0.51
CA ASP A 469 2.48 -17.74 -1.73
C ASP A 469 4.00 -17.78 -1.41
N PRO A 470 4.58 -18.96 -1.15
CA PRO A 470 5.96 -19.09 -0.68
C PRO A 470 7.01 -18.83 -1.77
N LEU A 471 6.58 -18.50 -2.99
CA LEU A 471 7.44 -18.09 -4.11
C LEU A 471 7.32 -16.60 -4.45
N LYS A 472 6.36 -15.88 -3.85
CA LYS A 472 6.13 -14.43 -4.03
C LYS A 472 5.99 -14.05 -5.51
N GLN A 473 4.94 -14.54 -6.16
CA GLN A 473 4.70 -14.41 -7.62
C GLN A 473 4.72 -12.95 -8.13
N MET A 474 4.41 -11.98 -7.27
CA MET A 474 4.45 -10.53 -7.61
C MET A 474 5.81 -9.86 -7.30
N MET A 475 6.82 -10.60 -6.85
CA MET A 475 8.16 -10.10 -6.52
C MET A 475 9.20 -10.72 -7.49
N PRO A 476 9.58 -10.05 -8.59
CA PRO A 476 10.42 -10.63 -9.63
C PRO A 476 11.82 -11.09 -9.17
N LEU A 477 12.28 -10.63 -8.01
CA LEU A 477 13.47 -11.12 -7.33
C LEU A 477 13.13 -11.38 -5.86
N PHE A 478 12.78 -12.63 -5.55
CA PHE A 478 12.63 -13.11 -4.17
C PHE A 478 13.26 -14.49 -4.00
N TYR A 479 14.11 -14.62 -2.98
CA TYR A 479 14.49 -15.91 -2.42
C TYR A 479 14.97 -15.73 -0.97
N ILE A 480 14.77 -16.77 -0.17
CA ILE A 480 15.37 -16.92 1.16
C ILE A 480 16.05 -18.29 1.23
N HIS A 481 17.14 -18.40 1.98
CA HIS A 481 17.77 -19.69 2.27
C HIS A 481 16.87 -20.46 3.23
N SER A 482 16.21 -21.52 2.75
CA SER A 482 15.26 -22.32 3.51
C SER A 482 15.35 -23.79 3.09
N LEU A 483 15.40 -24.69 4.07
CA LEU A 483 15.48 -26.15 3.88
C LEU A 483 14.25 -26.67 3.12
N ALA A 484 13.07 -26.12 3.42
CA ALA A 484 11.84 -26.42 2.71
C ALA A 484 10.89 -25.21 2.66
N ARG A 485 9.96 -25.23 1.70
CA ARG A 485 8.93 -24.22 1.48
C ARG A 485 7.59 -24.92 1.26
N TYR A 486 6.54 -24.47 1.93
CA TYR A 486 5.20 -25.07 1.88
C TYR A 486 4.15 -24.01 1.56
N ARG A 487 3.29 -24.30 0.58
CA ARG A 487 2.08 -23.51 0.32
C ARG A 487 0.92 -24.18 1.06
N ALA A 488 0.65 -23.69 2.27
CA ALA A 488 -0.30 -24.29 3.21
C ALA A 488 -1.03 -23.20 4.00
N ASP A 489 -2.16 -23.55 4.62
CA ASP A 489 -2.84 -22.65 5.56
C ASP A 489 -1.99 -22.45 6.84
N ALA A 490 -1.80 -21.19 7.22
CA ALA A 490 -0.94 -20.81 8.34
C ALA A 490 -1.52 -21.25 9.70
N LEU A 491 -2.84 -21.13 9.91
CA LEU A 491 -3.50 -21.52 11.16
C LEU A 491 -3.41 -23.04 11.37
N THR A 492 -3.86 -23.81 10.39
CA THR A 492 -3.79 -25.28 10.37
C THR A 492 -2.36 -25.76 10.58
N SER A 493 -1.36 -25.07 10.02
CA SER A 493 0.06 -25.39 10.22
C SER A 493 0.49 -25.19 11.68
N ILE A 494 0.13 -24.07 12.33
CA ILE A 494 0.43 -23.84 13.76
C ILE A 494 -0.25 -24.91 14.63
N GLU A 495 -1.51 -25.23 14.37
CA GLU A 495 -2.27 -26.23 15.12
C GLU A 495 -1.65 -27.63 14.99
N GLN A 496 -1.27 -28.04 13.78
CA GLN A 496 -0.60 -29.32 13.52
C GLN A 496 0.75 -29.44 14.26
N LEU A 497 1.56 -28.37 14.23
CA LEU A 497 2.84 -28.33 14.94
C LEU A 497 2.64 -28.39 16.46
N THR A 498 1.73 -27.58 16.99
CA THR A 498 1.41 -27.51 18.43
C THR A 498 0.85 -28.82 18.94
N ALA A 499 -0.03 -29.49 18.17
CA ALA A 499 -0.56 -30.79 18.50
C ALA A 499 0.55 -31.86 18.56
N LEU A 500 1.43 -31.92 17.55
CA LEU A 500 2.52 -32.90 17.52
C LEU A 500 3.51 -32.70 18.69
N LEU A 501 3.90 -31.45 18.97
CA LEU A 501 4.76 -31.08 20.10
C LEU A 501 4.18 -31.48 21.47
N ARG A 502 2.85 -31.53 21.60
CA ARG A 502 2.14 -31.93 22.82
C ARG A 502 1.88 -33.44 22.92
N SER A 503 1.84 -34.16 21.80
CA SER A 503 1.47 -35.59 21.75
C SER A 503 2.63 -36.57 21.56
N ASP A 504 3.74 -36.15 20.95
CA ASP A 504 4.95 -36.98 20.85
C ASP A 504 5.79 -36.80 22.12
N GLU A 505 5.92 -37.85 22.94
CA GLU A 505 6.63 -37.78 24.22
C GLU A 505 8.13 -37.40 24.07
N GLY A 506 8.75 -37.69 22.92
CA GLY A 506 10.14 -37.35 22.64
C GLY A 506 10.36 -35.89 22.25
N LEU A 507 9.37 -35.25 21.63
CA LEU A 507 9.33 -33.79 21.41
C LEU A 507 8.93 -33.05 22.69
N LYS A 508 7.86 -33.50 23.34
CA LYS A 508 7.31 -32.97 24.59
C LYS A 508 8.38 -32.87 25.67
N ALA A 509 9.19 -33.92 25.88
CA ALA A 509 10.29 -33.89 26.84
C ALA A 509 11.33 -32.79 26.58
N LYS A 510 11.61 -32.43 25.32
CA LYS A 510 12.54 -31.35 24.95
C LYS A 510 11.98 -29.95 25.26
N VAL A 511 10.64 -29.80 25.23
CA VAL A 511 9.96 -28.53 25.46
C VAL A 511 9.42 -28.35 26.89
N THR A 512 9.41 -29.40 27.72
CA THR A 512 9.01 -29.34 29.14
C THR A 512 10.15 -29.60 30.14
N GLY A 513 11.38 -29.84 29.69
CA GLY A 513 12.55 -30.06 30.56
C GLY A 513 13.14 -28.76 31.15
N GLU A 514 14.08 -28.91 32.10
CA GLU A 514 14.75 -27.80 32.81
C GLU A 514 15.34 -26.72 31.87
N ALA A 515 15.97 -27.14 30.76
CA ALA A 515 16.49 -26.23 29.74
C ALA A 515 15.39 -25.32 29.13
N SER A 516 14.16 -25.82 29.05
CA SER A 516 12.99 -25.08 28.55
C SER A 516 12.51 -24.02 29.55
N GLU A 517 12.46 -24.35 30.85
CA GLU A 517 12.13 -23.38 31.90
C GLU A 517 13.23 -22.29 32.02
N LYS A 518 14.49 -22.66 31.80
CA LYS A 518 15.61 -21.71 31.71
C LYS A 518 15.47 -20.77 30.50
N ARG A 519 15.09 -21.28 29.33
CA ARG A 519 14.77 -20.45 28.14
C ARG A 519 13.59 -19.50 28.42
N TRP A 520 12.54 -19.98 29.08
CA TRP A 520 11.38 -19.17 29.46
C TRP A 520 11.77 -18.02 30.40
N SER A 521 12.49 -18.33 31.48
CA SER A 521 12.93 -17.34 32.48
C SER A 521 13.82 -16.25 31.87
N ALA A 522 14.67 -16.61 30.89
CA ALA A 522 15.48 -15.65 30.15
C ALA A 522 14.62 -14.74 29.25
N LEU A 523 13.62 -15.32 28.57
CA LEU A 523 12.71 -14.61 27.68
C LEU A 523 11.81 -13.61 28.42
N GLU A 524 11.33 -13.96 29.63
CA GLU A 524 10.63 -13.05 30.53
C GLU A 524 11.51 -11.86 30.96
N ALA A 525 12.77 -12.11 31.30
CA ALA A 525 13.73 -11.07 31.68
C ALA A 525 14.06 -10.13 30.50
N GLU A 526 14.25 -10.67 29.29
CA GLU A 526 14.42 -9.88 28.07
C GLU A 526 13.19 -9.03 27.75
N HIS A 527 11.99 -9.61 27.86
CA HIS A 527 10.73 -8.91 27.61
C HIS A 527 10.53 -7.74 28.59
N LYS A 528 10.74 -7.96 29.90
CA LYS A 528 10.69 -6.89 30.90
C LYS A 528 11.67 -5.77 30.56
N LYS A 529 12.93 -6.11 30.26
CA LYS A 529 13.96 -5.14 29.85
C LYS A 529 13.59 -4.39 28.56
N ARG A 530 12.91 -5.05 27.61
CA ARG A 530 12.39 -4.43 26.38
C ARG A 530 11.34 -3.37 26.70
N LEU A 531 10.35 -3.67 27.55
CA LEU A 531 9.34 -2.71 27.99
C LEU A 531 9.95 -1.53 28.78
N GLU A 532 10.91 -1.78 29.67
CA GLU A 532 11.65 -0.73 30.39
C GLU A 532 12.45 0.18 29.44
N THR A 533 13.06 -0.40 28.39
CA THR A 533 13.82 0.33 27.36
C THR A 533 12.91 1.17 26.45
N ILE A 534 11.67 0.74 26.24
CA ILE A 534 10.64 1.50 25.51
C ILE A 534 10.16 2.67 26.38
N ALA A 535 9.72 2.40 27.61
CA ALA A 535 9.17 3.42 28.51
C ALA A 535 10.17 4.54 28.86
N SER A 536 11.46 4.21 28.98
CA SER A 536 12.52 5.21 29.19
C SER A 536 12.80 6.10 27.96
N LYS A 537 12.46 5.65 26.75
CA LYS A 537 12.53 6.45 25.51
C LYS A 537 11.26 7.26 25.24
N ALA A 538 10.14 6.90 25.86
CA ALA A 538 8.84 7.55 25.73
C ALA A 538 8.65 8.79 26.64
N GLN A 539 9.73 9.32 27.21
CA GLN A 539 9.68 10.51 28.06
C GLN A 539 9.60 11.80 27.23
N PRO A 540 9.03 12.90 27.76
CA PRO A 540 9.16 14.22 27.16
C PRO A 540 10.61 14.68 27.03
N LEU A 541 10.85 15.64 26.13
CA LEU A 541 12.15 16.30 26.00
C LEU A 541 12.31 17.40 27.06
N GLU A 542 13.55 17.74 27.41
CA GLU A 542 13.88 18.78 28.39
C GLU A 542 13.38 20.19 27.98
N ASP A 543 13.20 20.44 26.68
CA ASP A 543 12.61 21.69 26.16
C ASP A 543 11.08 21.74 26.28
N GLY A 544 10.45 20.66 26.78
CA GLY A 544 9.00 20.47 26.85
C GLY A 544 8.37 19.97 25.55
N GLY A 545 9.15 19.67 24.51
CA GLY A 545 8.68 18.93 23.33
C GLY A 545 8.46 17.44 23.61
N PHE A 546 8.04 16.68 22.60
CA PHE A 546 7.81 15.24 22.73
C PHE A 546 8.13 14.44 21.46
N GLY A 547 8.47 13.16 21.65
CA GLY A 547 8.63 12.17 20.59
C GLY A 547 7.33 11.44 20.25
N THR A 548 7.38 10.63 19.20
CA THR A 548 6.31 9.72 18.80
C THR A 548 5.97 8.72 19.91
N GLY A 549 6.96 8.21 20.63
CA GLY A 549 6.77 7.27 21.72
C GLY A 549 5.92 7.84 22.84
N HIS A 550 6.23 9.06 23.30
CA HIS A 550 5.45 9.75 24.33
C HIS A 550 3.98 9.96 23.90
N LEU A 551 3.77 10.42 22.68
CA LEU A 551 2.44 10.61 22.08
C LEU A 551 1.66 9.29 22.02
N CYS A 552 2.31 8.19 21.63
CA CYS A 552 1.69 6.88 21.55
C CYS A 552 1.39 6.28 22.93
N THR A 553 2.24 6.50 23.93
CA THR A 553 1.95 6.15 25.33
C THR A 553 0.68 6.89 25.81
N LYS A 554 0.56 8.19 25.54
CA LYS A 554 -0.66 8.95 25.89
C LYS A 554 -1.90 8.55 25.10
N LEU A 555 -1.76 8.11 23.84
CA LEU A 555 -2.87 7.48 23.11
C LEU A 555 -3.29 6.15 23.74
N LYS A 556 -2.34 5.29 24.13
CA LYS A 556 -2.60 4.01 24.81
C LYS A 556 -3.28 4.19 26.18
N GLU A 557 -2.92 5.23 26.92
CA GLU A 557 -3.52 5.57 28.22
C GLU A 557 -4.96 6.10 28.12
N LEU A 558 -5.27 6.88 27.08
CA LEU A 558 -6.51 7.69 27.01
C LEU A 558 -7.59 7.10 26.10
N CYS A 559 -7.23 6.33 25.07
CA CYS A 559 -8.19 5.71 24.17
C CYS A 559 -8.85 4.46 24.80
N PRO A 560 -10.05 4.05 24.34
CA PRO A 560 -10.66 2.78 24.75
C PRO A 560 -9.73 1.59 24.49
N LYS A 561 -9.70 0.61 25.41
CA LYS A 561 -8.78 -0.55 25.36
C LYS A 561 -8.91 -1.39 24.08
N ASP A 562 -10.07 -1.37 23.45
CA ASP A 562 -10.41 -2.14 22.25
C ASP A 562 -10.26 -1.36 20.93
N THR A 563 -9.68 -0.15 20.99
CA THR A 563 -9.40 0.75 19.85
C THR A 563 -8.69 0.03 18.71
N ILE A 564 -9.14 0.32 17.48
CA ILE A 564 -8.45 -0.10 16.25
C ILE A 564 -7.54 1.04 15.77
N TRP A 565 -6.27 0.73 15.60
CA TRP A 565 -5.23 1.63 15.13
C TRP A 565 -4.99 1.40 13.63
N ALA A 566 -5.35 2.38 12.80
CA ALA A 566 -5.09 2.41 11.36
C ALA A 566 -3.77 3.16 11.10
N ILE A 567 -2.72 2.44 10.72
CA ILE A 567 -1.34 2.93 10.78
C ILE A 567 -0.75 3.20 9.40
N GLU A 568 -0.15 4.39 9.23
CA GLU A 568 0.66 4.76 8.07
C GLU A 568 1.75 5.78 8.45
N ALA A 569 2.49 5.43 9.50
CA ALA A 569 3.53 6.26 10.13
C ALA A 569 4.92 6.15 9.48
N VAL A 570 5.08 5.27 8.48
CA VAL A 570 6.30 5.01 7.69
C VAL A 570 7.57 4.90 8.56
N THR A 571 8.39 5.96 8.67
CA THR A 571 9.65 5.91 9.44
C THR A 571 9.47 5.89 10.95
N ASN A 572 8.27 6.20 11.42
CA ASN A 572 7.88 6.23 12.83
C ASN A 572 7.12 4.96 13.26
N THR A 573 6.74 4.06 12.33
CA THR A 573 5.91 2.87 12.63
C THR A 573 6.47 2.00 13.75
N GLY A 574 7.80 1.86 13.87
CA GLY A 574 8.43 1.14 14.99
C GLY A 574 8.18 1.80 16.35
N PHE A 575 8.30 3.14 16.45
CA PHE A 575 7.99 3.87 17.69
C PHE A 575 6.50 3.81 18.03
N VAL A 576 5.63 3.89 17.01
CA VAL A 576 4.17 3.76 17.19
C VAL A 576 3.82 2.37 17.71
N HIS A 577 4.36 1.31 17.10
CA HIS A 577 4.13 -0.08 17.51
C HIS A 577 4.63 -0.36 18.93
N ASP A 578 5.87 0.02 19.22
CA ASP A 578 6.52 -0.25 20.50
C ASP A 578 5.83 0.45 21.68
N ASN A 579 5.14 1.57 21.46
CA ASN A 579 4.51 2.37 22.51
C ASN A 579 2.97 2.20 22.58
N LEU A 580 2.30 1.89 21.47
CA LEU A 580 0.89 1.45 21.50
C LEU A 580 0.76 0.03 22.05
N GLN A 581 1.72 -0.86 21.77
CA GLN A 581 1.79 -2.23 22.29
C GLN A 581 0.47 -2.99 22.09
N PRO A 582 0.07 -3.27 20.83
CA PRO A 582 -1.20 -3.93 20.55
C PRO A 582 -1.21 -5.37 21.11
N THR A 583 -2.30 -5.74 21.78
CA THR A 583 -2.50 -7.07 22.38
C THR A 583 -3.75 -7.80 21.89
N LEU A 584 -4.62 -7.12 21.12
CA LEU A 584 -5.90 -7.66 20.65
C LEU A 584 -5.86 -7.92 19.13
N GLU A 585 -6.45 -9.03 18.71
CA GLU A 585 -6.61 -9.37 17.30
C GLU A 585 -7.45 -8.29 16.56
N GLY A 586 -7.02 -7.96 15.33
CA GLY A 586 -7.63 -6.89 14.54
C GLY A 586 -7.48 -5.47 15.11
N SER A 587 -6.74 -5.25 16.20
CA SER A 587 -6.56 -3.91 16.77
C SER A 587 -5.51 -3.07 16.06
N TRP A 588 -4.63 -3.66 15.25
CA TRP A 588 -3.63 -2.95 14.44
C TRP A 588 -3.85 -3.32 12.97
N ILE A 589 -3.98 -2.32 12.09
CA ILE A 589 -4.21 -2.51 10.65
C ILE A 589 -3.40 -1.47 9.85
N ASN A 590 -2.72 -1.91 8.81
CA ASN A 590 -1.90 -1.15 7.87
C ASN A 590 -2.14 -1.72 6.45
N CYS A 591 -1.71 -1.02 5.41
CA CYS A 591 -2.03 -1.37 4.01
C CYS A 591 -1.29 -2.60 3.46
N GLY A 592 -0.25 -3.10 4.16
CA GLY A 592 0.61 -4.20 3.69
C GLY A 592 1.28 -3.95 2.33
N GLY A 593 1.41 -2.69 1.90
CA GLY A 593 1.93 -2.28 0.59
C GLY A 593 2.79 -1.01 0.66
N GLY A 594 3.26 -0.55 -0.49
CA GLY A 594 4.15 0.62 -0.60
C GLY A 594 3.48 1.92 -1.06
N GLY A 595 2.19 1.90 -1.37
CA GLY A 595 1.44 3.08 -1.87
C GLY A 595 1.06 4.01 -0.74
N LEU A 596 1.64 5.21 -0.70
CA LEU A 596 1.34 6.21 0.33
C LEU A 596 -0.07 6.82 0.14
N GLY A 597 -0.75 7.09 1.26
CA GLY A 597 -2.07 7.73 1.33
C GLY A 597 -3.24 6.80 1.72
N TRP A 598 -2.99 5.54 2.05
CA TRP A 598 -4.06 4.57 2.31
C TRP A 598 -4.89 4.91 3.55
N SER A 599 -4.25 5.34 4.64
CA SER A 599 -4.86 5.34 5.97
C SER A 599 -6.06 6.29 6.13
N GLY A 600 -6.16 7.33 5.31
CA GLY A 600 -7.30 8.26 5.33
C GLY A 600 -8.60 7.56 4.91
N GLY A 601 -8.58 6.85 3.78
CA GLY A 601 -9.71 6.00 3.40
C GLY A 601 -9.81 4.74 4.27
N GLY A 602 -8.67 4.12 4.59
CA GLY A 602 -8.57 2.92 5.41
C GLY A 602 -9.27 3.05 6.76
N ALA A 603 -9.01 4.12 7.51
CA ALA A 603 -9.63 4.37 8.81
C ALA A 603 -11.16 4.51 8.73
N LEU A 604 -11.68 5.17 7.68
CA LEU A 604 -13.13 5.28 7.48
C LEU A 604 -13.77 3.93 7.08
N GLY A 605 -13.05 3.12 6.29
CA GLY A 605 -13.44 1.74 5.95
C GLY A 605 -13.51 0.83 7.18
N ILE A 606 -12.46 0.84 7.99
CA ILE A 606 -12.35 0.15 9.29
C ILE A 606 -13.49 0.59 10.23
N LYS A 607 -13.78 1.89 10.31
CA LYS A 607 -14.87 2.40 11.15
C LYS A 607 -16.25 1.95 10.67
N LEU A 608 -16.52 2.05 9.37
CA LEU A 608 -17.77 1.55 8.76
C LEU A 608 -17.96 0.04 9.00
N ALA A 609 -16.90 -0.75 8.83
CA ALA A 609 -16.91 -2.18 9.12
C ALA A 609 -17.22 -2.45 10.60
N SER A 610 -16.53 -1.78 11.52
CA SER A 610 -16.73 -2.00 12.96
C SER A 610 -18.14 -1.61 13.41
N ASP A 611 -18.68 -0.49 12.92
CA ASP A 611 -20.05 -0.06 13.22
C ASP A 611 -21.10 -0.99 12.58
N TYR A 612 -20.83 -1.56 11.40
CA TYR A 612 -21.74 -2.49 10.73
C TYR A 612 -21.79 -3.85 11.43
N GLU A 613 -20.64 -4.49 11.67
CA GLU A 613 -20.57 -5.80 12.32
C GLU A 613 -21.06 -5.77 13.77
N ALA A 614 -20.79 -4.68 14.51
CA ALA A 614 -21.34 -4.48 15.85
C ALA A 614 -22.86 -4.30 15.81
N LYS A 615 -23.38 -3.48 14.87
CA LYS A 615 -24.83 -3.29 14.70
C LYS A 615 -25.57 -4.59 14.40
N LEU A 616 -24.98 -5.52 13.64
CA LEU A 616 -25.57 -6.85 13.40
C LEU A 616 -25.74 -7.69 14.68
N LYS A 617 -24.97 -7.40 15.73
CA LYS A 617 -25.02 -8.07 17.04
C LYS A 617 -25.80 -7.29 18.10
N GLY A 618 -26.23 -6.06 17.80
CA GLY A 618 -26.78 -5.11 18.78
C GLY A 618 -25.73 -4.38 19.62
N GLU A 619 -24.46 -4.45 19.23
CA GLU A 619 -23.31 -3.83 19.90
C GLU A 619 -23.00 -2.42 19.34
N LYS A 620 -22.15 -1.65 20.03
CA LYS A 620 -21.58 -0.39 19.53
C LYS A 620 -20.24 -0.68 18.83
N GLY A 621 -20.03 -0.13 17.64
CA GLY A 621 -18.76 -0.27 16.92
C GLY A 621 -17.60 0.47 17.60
N LYS A 622 -16.39 -0.04 17.38
CA LYS A 622 -15.18 0.33 18.12
C LYS A 622 -14.73 1.77 17.87
N PHE A 623 -13.88 2.27 18.75
CA PHE A 623 -13.13 3.51 18.52
C PHE A 623 -12.02 3.26 17.49
N VAL A 624 -11.77 4.21 16.60
CA VAL A 624 -10.79 4.07 15.51
C VAL A 624 -9.88 5.29 15.47
N VAL A 625 -8.57 5.05 15.51
CA VAL A 625 -7.52 6.07 15.44
C VAL A 625 -6.67 5.86 14.20
N GLN A 626 -6.59 6.87 13.34
CA GLN A 626 -5.63 6.94 12.25
C GLN A 626 -4.32 7.54 12.79
N VAL A 627 -3.19 6.84 12.69
CA VAL A 627 -1.86 7.38 13.02
C VAL A 627 -1.04 7.46 11.73
N VAL A 628 -0.82 8.68 11.25
CA VAL A 628 -0.32 8.96 9.90
C VAL A 628 0.82 9.98 9.96
N GLY A 629 1.80 9.86 9.07
CA GLY A 629 2.84 10.89 8.91
C GLY A 629 2.28 12.15 8.22
N ASP A 630 2.92 13.30 8.44
CA ASP A 630 2.62 14.55 7.73
C ASP A 630 2.59 14.41 6.19
N GLY A 631 3.54 13.68 5.61
CA GLY A 631 3.58 13.39 4.17
C GLY A 631 2.47 12.43 3.73
N THR A 632 2.22 11.36 4.47
CA THR A 632 1.18 10.37 4.12
C THR A 632 -0.23 10.93 4.29
N PHE A 633 -0.43 11.89 5.21
CA PHE A 633 -1.67 12.65 5.32
C PHE A 633 -2.01 13.38 4.02
N LEU A 634 -1.03 14.04 3.36
CA LEU A 634 -1.26 14.73 2.09
C LEU A 634 -1.58 13.76 0.95
N PHE A 635 -0.86 12.64 0.86
CA PHE A 635 -1.16 11.57 -0.10
C PHE A 635 -2.56 10.96 0.09
N SER A 636 -3.13 11.01 1.30
CA SER A 636 -4.45 10.44 1.59
C SER A 636 -5.65 11.20 1.00
N VAL A 637 -5.40 12.28 0.23
CA VAL A 637 -6.42 13.15 -0.37
C VAL A 637 -7.39 13.66 0.71
N PRO A 638 -6.89 14.42 1.72
CA PRO A 638 -7.65 14.76 2.92
C PRO A 638 -8.92 15.56 2.62
N GLY A 639 -8.95 16.34 1.54
CA GLY A 639 -10.15 17.01 1.03
C GLY A 639 -11.33 16.07 0.72
N SER A 640 -11.03 14.85 0.26
CA SER A 640 -12.03 13.80 0.02
C SER A 640 -12.35 13.07 1.34
N VAL A 641 -11.33 12.64 2.09
CA VAL A 641 -11.47 11.88 3.35
C VAL A 641 -12.39 12.58 4.35
N TYR A 642 -12.12 13.84 4.72
CA TYR A 642 -12.88 14.50 5.78
C TYR A 642 -14.26 14.99 5.31
N TRP A 643 -14.45 15.21 4.00
CA TRP A 643 -15.77 15.40 3.42
C TRP A 643 -16.62 14.12 3.51
N ILE A 644 -16.07 12.95 3.17
CA ILE A 644 -16.74 11.64 3.33
C ILE A 644 -17.06 11.39 4.81
N ALA A 645 -16.08 11.57 5.70
CA ALA A 645 -16.24 11.37 7.14
C ALA A 645 -17.41 12.20 7.69
N LYS A 646 -17.47 13.48 7.33
CA LYS A 646 -18.57 14.37 7.74
C LYS A 646 -19.91 13.98 7.09
N ARG A 647 -19.92 13.75 5.78
CA ARG A 647 -21.14 13.47 4.99
C ARG A 647 -21.87 12.22 5.43
N TYR A 648 -21.15 11.17 5.80
CA TYR A 648 -21.73 9.87 6.18
C TYR A 648 -21.70 9.58 7.68
N ASN A 649 -21.27 10.57 8.48
CA ASN A 649 -21.11 10.51 9.93
C ASN A 649 -20.25 9.32 10.37
N ILE A 650 -18.99 9.30 9.93
CA ILE A 650 -17.98 8.27 10.21
C ILE A 650 -16.90 8.90 11.13
N PRO A 651 -17.12 8.91 12.46
CA PRO A 651 -16.19 9.56 13.39
C PRO A 651 -14.93 8.72 13.61
N VAL A 652 -13.79 9.34 13.36
CA VAL A 652 -12.44 8.80 13.62
C VAL A 652 -11.57 9.90 14.27
N LEU A 653 -10.53 9.49 14.99
CA LEU A 653 -9.48 10.39 15.48
C LEU A 653 -8.24 10.24 14.59
N THR A 654 -7.82 11.30 13.90
CA THR A 654 -6.55 11.29 13.15
C THR A 654 -5.45 12.03 13.92
N ILE A 655 -4.31 11.36 14.04
CA ILE A 655 -3.08 11.86 14.65
C ILE A 655 -2.05 12.00 13.54
N VAL A 656 -1.69 13.25 13.21
CA VAL A 656 -0.66 13.57 12.22
C VAL A 656 0.68 13.71 12.94
N LEU A 657 1.63 12.83 12.63
CA LEU A 657 3.00 12.86 13.12
C LEU A 657 3.79 13.86 12.26
N ASN A 658 3.81 15.12 12.69
CA ASN A 658 4.45 16.22 11.98
C ASN A 658 5.92 16.34 12.39
N ASN A 659 6.82 15.87 11.53
CA ASN A 659 8.27 15.98 11.69
C ASN A 659 8.92 16.84 10.58
N LYS A 660 8.09 17.58 9.82
CA LYS A 660 8.44 18.55 8.78
C LYS A 660 8.98 17.96 7.47
N GLY A 661 8.81 16.66 7.17
CA GLY A 661 9.23 16.16 5.86
C GLY A 661 9.46 14.66 5.69
N TRP A 662 9.87 14.29 4.48
CA TRP A 662 10.06 12.89 4.09
C TRP A 662 11.36 12.27 4.63
N ASN A 663 11.32 11.84 5.89
CA ASN A 663 12.42 11.11 6.53
C ASN A 663 12.70 9.72 5.91
N ALA A 664 11.81 9.17 5.07
CA ALA A 664 12.04 7.87 4.43
C ALA A 664 13.16 7.93 3.36
N PRO A 665 13.09 8.82 2.34
CA PRO A 665 14.24 9.15 1.49
C PRO A 665 15.52 9.49 2.26
N ARG A 666 15.43 10.27 3.36
CA ARG A 666 16.58 10.60 4.22
C ARG A 666 17.31 9.36 4.74
N LYS A 667 16.56 8.36 5.21
CA LYS A 667 17.08 7.06 5.65
C LYS A 667 17.61 6.22 4.48
N SER A 668 16.85 6.09 3.39
CA SER A 668 17.27 5.30 2.21
C SER A 668 18.54 5.83 1.55
N LEU A 669 18.70 7.16 1.49
CA LEU A 669 19.91 7.82 1.00
C LEU A 669 21.15 7.45 1.84
N LEU A 670 21.03 7.42 3.16
CA LEU A 670 22.13 7.05 4.07
C LEU A 670 22.47 5.54 4.01
N LEU A 671 21.54 4.67 3.59
CA LEU A 671 21.81 3.24 3.36
C LEU A 671 22.65 2.96 2.10
N VAL A 672 22.71 3.90 1.15
CA VAL A 672 23.38 3.73 -0.15
C VAL A 672 24.58 4.67 -0.30
N HIS A 673 24.50 5.87 0.25
CA HIS A 673 25.53 6.91 0.21
C HIS A 673 25.78 7.51 1.61
N PRO A 674 26.26 6.72 2.59
CA PRO A 674 26.53 7.20 3.94
C PRO A 674 27.56 8.35 3.98
N ASP A 675 28.53 8.35 3.06
CA ASP A 675 29.61 9.35 2.98
C ASP A 675 29.52 10.24 1.71
N GLY A 676 28.41 10.15 0.96
CA GLY A 676 28.19 10.97 -0.25
C GLY A 676 27.72 12.38 0.07
N LEU A 677 27.75 13.30 -0.91
CA LEU A 677 27.30 14.70 -0.73
C LEU A 677 25.90 14.82 -0.11
N GLY A 678 24.99 13.90 -0.43
CA GLY A 678 23.65 13.87 0.14
C GLY A 678 23.61 13.55 1.64
N SER A 679 24.63 12.92 2.22
CA SER A 679 24.68 12.56 3.65
C SER A 679 24.79 13.78 4.58
N THR A 680 25.54 14.81 4.15
CA THR A 680 25.77 16.06 4.88
C THR A 680 24.81 17.18 4.49
N ALA A 681 24.16 17.07 3.32
CA ALA A 681 23.17 18.04 2.85
C ALA A 681 21.90 18.09 3.72
N THR A 682 21.35 19.30 3.85
CA THR A 682 20.09 19.61 4.56
C THR A 682 18.86 18.98 3.90
N ASN A 683 17.74 18.95 4.63
CA ASN A 683 16.46 18.45 4.11
C ASN A 683 15.92 19.33 2.96
N GLU A 684 16.27 20.61 2.98
CA GLU A 684 15.95 21.62 1.97
C GLU A 684 16.75 21.36 0.69
N GLU A 685 18.08 21.19 0.78
CA GLU A 685 18.95 20.90 -0.37
C GLU A 685 18.55 19.62 -1.10
N ILE A 686 18.17 18.56 -0.38
CA ILE A 686 17.71 17.29 -0.99
C ILE A 686 16.19 17.23 -1.24
N ASN A 687 15.47 18.36 -1.11
CA ASN A 687 14.07 18.53 -1.48
C ASN A 687 13.10 17.55 -0.77
N ILE A 688 13.31 17.33 0.53
CA ILE A 688 12.42 16.51 1.39
C ILE A 688 11.78 17.29 2.55
N SER A 689 12.17 18.55 2.76
CA SER A 689 11.56 19.44 3.75
C SER A 689 10.19 19.93 3.29
N PHE A 690 9.28 20.11 4.26
CA PHE A 690 7.97 20.73 4.06
C PHE A 690 7.86 22.14 4.65
N ASP A 691 8.95 22.74 5.15
CA ASP A 691 8.86 24.11 5.65
C ASP A 691 8.64 25.14 4.52
N PRO A 692 7.68 26.08 4.65
CA PRO A 692 6.77 26.28 5.79
C PRO A 692 5.61 25.26 5.82
N VAL A 693 5.49 24.52 6.93
CA VAL A 693 4.55 23.39 7.02
C VAL A 693 3.07 23.76 6.78
N PRO A 694 2.32 22.93 6.02
CA PRO A 694 0.86 23.03 5.92
C PRO A 694 0.13 23.01 7.28
N ASP A 695 -1.04 23.63 7.33
CA ASP A 695 -2.00 23.42 8.42
C ASP A 695 -2.83 22.15 8.14
N TYR A 696 -2.26 21.00 8.51
CA TYR A 696 -2.90 19.69 8.35
C TYR A 696 -4.29 19.64 9.02
N SER A 697 -4.42 20.24 10.20
CA SER A 697 -5.67 20.27 10.98
C SER A 697 -6.74 21.18 10.31
N GLY A 698 -6.32 22.32 9.78
CA GLY A 698 -7.17 23.26 9.05
C GLY A 698 -7.62 22.75 7.69
N ILE A 699 -6.77 22.00 6.98
CA ILE A 699 -7.15 21.30 5.73
C ILE A 699 -8.31 20.33 6.00
N ALA A 700 -8.21 19.51 7.05
CA ALA A 700 -9.30 18.61 7.45
C ALA A 700 -10.57 19.37 7.84
N LYS A 701 -10.43 20.45 8.61
CA LYS A 701 -11.57 21.27 9.05
C LYS A 701 -12.28 21.98 7.89
N ALA A 702 -11.54 22.49 6.91
CA ALA A 702 -12.10 23.09 5.70
C ALA A 702 -12.87 22.05 4.86
N ALA A 703 -12.30 20.86 4.69
CA ALA A 703 -12.94 19.75 3.97
C ALA A 703 -14.24 19.25 4.63
N ALA A 704 -14.29 19.27 5.97
CA ALA A 704 -15.50 18.97 6.75
C ALA A 704 -16.49 20.15 6.86
N GLY A 705 -16.30 21.24 6.11
CA GLY A 705 -17.19 22.42 6.13
C GLY A 705 -17.15 23.21 7.45
N GLY A 706 -16.07 23.09 8.23
CA GLY A 706 -15.89 23.72 9.53
C GLY A 706 -16.28 22.86 10.74
N ASP A 707 -17.05 21.77 10.52
CA ASP A 707 -17.62 20.93 11.58
C ASP A 707 -16.79 19.64 11.78
N LEU A 708 -15.60 19.86 12.34
CA LEU A 708 -14.58 18.87 12.70
C LEU A 708 -13.71 19.46 13.82
N PHE A 709 -13.35 18.65 14.81
CA PHE A 709 -12.42 19.08 15.86
C PHE A 709 -11.00 19.14 15.29
N ALA A 710 -10.39 20.33 15.24
CA ALA A 710 -9.04 20.52 14.74
C ALA A 710 -8.20 21.26 15.78
N ALA A 711 -7.02 20.74 16.06
CA ALA A 711 -6.04 21.38 16.92
C ALA A 711 -4.60 21.00 16.50
N ARG A 712 -3.64 21.79 16.98
CA ARG A 712 -2.20 21.55 16.84
C ARG A 712 -1.56 21.49 18.23
N VAL A 713 -0.57 20.62 18.40
CA VAL A 713 0.15 20.44 19.66
C VAL A 713 1.66 20.34 19.39
N ASP A 714 2.47 21.11 20.12
CA ASP A 714 3.92 21.03 20.07
C ASP A 714 4.63 21.04 21.43
N LYS A 715 3.87 21.03 22.54
CA LYS A 715 4.37 20.87 23.91
C LYS A 715 3.66 19.73 24.64
N ALA A 716 4.43 18.98 25.43
CA ALA A 716 3.97 17.79 26.14
C ALA A 716 2.93 18.11 27.24
N ALA A 717 3.03 19.29 27.85
CA ALA A 717 2.11 19.74 28.90
C ALA A 717 0.67 19.91 28.40
N ASP A 718 0.47 20.37 27.16
CA ASP A 718 -0.85 20.58 26.56
C ASP A 718 -1.45 19.29 25.98
N LEU A 719 -0.59 18.31 25.64
CA LEU A 719 -0.94 17.14 24.83
C LEU A 719 -2.08 16.32 25.45
N GLU A 720 -2.00 15.96 26.73
CA GLU A 720 -3.05 15.19 27.39
C GLU A 720 -4.40 15.93 27.43
N GLY A 721 -4.37 17.25 27.60
CA GLY A 721 -5.57 18.10 27.63
C GLY A 721 -6.23 18.30 26.26
N VAL A 722 -5.45 18.20 25.17
CA VAL A 722 -5.97 18.23 23.79
C VAL A 722 -6.44 16.84 23.36
N LEU A 723 -5.72 15.77 23.70
CA LEU A 723 -6.11 14.39 23.39
C LEU A 723 -7.48 14.04 24.00
N LYS A 724 -7.72 14.37 25.27
CA LYS A 724 -9.01 14.13 25.94
C LYS A 724 -10.18 14.76 25.16
N LYS A 725 -10.08 16.04 24.79
CA LYS A 725 -11.10 16.78 24.01
C LYS A 725 -11.33 16.17 22.62
N ALA A 726 -10.27 15.72 21.96
CA ALA A 726 -10.37 15.08 20.65
C ALA A 726 -11.04 13.69 20.74
N ILE A 727 -10.75 12.92 21.79
CA ILE A 727 -11.39 11.63 22.07
C ILE A 727 -12.87 11.84 22.43
N GLU A 728 -13.19 12.81 23.28
CA GLU A 728 -14.56 13.20 23.64
C GLU A 728 -15.38 13.59 22.40
N ALA A 729 -14.82 14.40 21.48
CA ALA A 729 -15.48 14.78 20.23
C ALA A 729 -15.83 13.55 19.36
N VAL A 730 -14.88 12.63 19.18
CA VAL A 730 -15.07 11.40 18.37
C VAL A 730 -16.04 10.43 19.04
N GLN A 731 -16.02 10.31 20.37
CA GLN A 731 -17.01 9.53 21.13
C GLN A 731 -18.42 10.14 21.03
N GLY A 732 -18.53 11.47 20.93
CA GLY A 732 -19.75 12.23 20.65
C GLY A 732 -20.19 12.23 19.18
N GLY A 733 -19.41 11.66 18.27
CA GLY A 733 -19.74 11.50 16.85
C GLY A 733 -19.14 12.54 15.90
N GLN A 734 -18.29 13.46 16.37
CA GLN A 734 -17.57 14.42 15.53
C GLN A 734 -16.14 13.95 15.27
N THR A 735 -15.75 13.78 14.00
CA THR A 735 -14.36 13.49 13.60
C THR A 735 -13.38 14.52 14.18
N ALA A 736 -12.19 14.07 14.57
CA ALA A 736 -11.13 14.93 15.11
C ALA A 736 -9.79 14.71 14.41
N VAL A 737 -9.02 15.79 14.23
CA VAL A 737 -7.67 15.75 13.63
C VAL A 737 -6.70 16.59 14.47
N LEU A 738 -5.59 15.98 14.88
CA LEU A 738 -4.52 16.61 15.64
C LEU A 738 -3.23 16.69 14.81
N ASP A 739 -2.72 17.91 14.63
CA ASP A 739 -1.38 18.18 14.11
C ASP A 739 -0.37 18.11 15.27
N CYS A 740 0.27 16.95 15.46
CA CYS A 740 1.22 16.72 16.55
C CYS A 740 2.65 16.88 16.05
N LYS A 741 3.30 17.99 16.42
CA LYS A 741 4.72 18.23 16.09
C LYS A 741 5.60 17.33 16.96
N VAL A 742 6.14 16.27 16.36
CA VAL A 742 7.00 15.29 17.03
C VAL A 742 8.47 15.51 16.70
N ALA A 743 9.34 15.28 17.67
CA ALA A 743 10.78 15.25 17.45
C ALA A 743 11.21 14.00 16.66
N LEU A 744 12.38 14.07 16.01
CA LEU A 744 12.95 12.95 15.25
C LEU A 744 13.66 11.96 16.17
N GLY A 745 13.41 10.65 15.98
CA GLY A 745 14.17 9.58 16.62
C GLY A 745 13.70 9.14 18.00
N CYS A 746 12.57 9.68 18.47
CA CYS A 746 11.87 9.32 19.71
C CYS A 746 10.36 9.22 19.47
#